data_AF-A0A085FTD0-F1
#
_entry.id   AF-A0A085FTD0-F1
#
_cell.length_a   1.000
_cell.length_b   1.000
_cell.length_c   1.000
_cell.angle_alpha   90.00
_cell.angle_beta   90.00
_cell.angle_gamma   90.00
#
_symmetry.space_group_name_H-M   'P 1'
#
loop_
_entity.id
_entity.type
_entity.pdbx_description
1 polymer ?
#
loop_
_entity_poly.entity_id
_entity_poly.type
_entity_poly.pdbx_seq_one_letter_code
_entity_poly.pdbx_strand_id
1 'polypeptide(L)'
;MIAFDFAAAGLLRKAAAAGLVTCFAAFAAAQAAPVDLNQGWLFHRDDSRQAAGIEQVPANGWTRVDLPHAARIEPRVPTAPWQGTVFYKKRLQSALRPGERVILRFEGVMNVADVWLNGKHLGQHLGGYLPFAFDITDILQAGGDNELVVRANNEDNPITGPKPLKDLDYIQHGGIYRGVSLVIKPPVHVTDEMLSDTPGGGGIFVTTPQADKKAAVVQVKTEVSNTSNSVQAVTVRHTLAWRGRQVARVEQQLQLAAGERRHVSIPLKLTQPKLWSPKAPNLYQLETRVAAAGREDVVNTRIGVRRLAFEGGKLLLNGEPVHLRGVNRHQEYPYVGYALSESADVRDAILIKKYGFDYVRLSHYPQSPAFMAAADELGLMVLPAIPGWQFHNPDPAFARQVIRTCADMIRRDRNHPSVLAWECSLNESRMPDALVQALHDTVHAEYPGDQAFSAGWVPQTYDIYLQARQHRIGSKHALPNKPLIVSEYGDWEYYAMNAGFNQGAWADLKPDDRSSRQALGSGETRLLQQARNVAEAHDDNYATPAFADGYWVMFDYARGYAPDLEESGALSIERLPKFSAEFFRSQRDAKEASPRWGGGPMVFIASYWQADSMPRVRVFSNAEEVELRLNGKPVGRKKSLPSATHPRLAHPPLEFDTGGFAPGELVARAYSGGRMVAEHRVRTPGAPVKLALALDDMGVPAMAGDLVFVRARLLDANGTTVPLSGREVAFTAGPGSEIVGSATVSTEAGIASVLVRVQGPRAKLSAQAGNLTGGLAP
;
A
#
# COMPACT_ATOMS: atom_id res chain seq x y z
N MET A 1 -20.19 16.72 -34.84
CA MET A 1 -20.78 18.07 -34.73
C MET A 1 -20.97 18.32 -33.25
N ILE A 2 -20.26 19.20 -32.55
CA ILE A 2 -19.67 20.50 -32.87
C ILE A 2 -18.28 20.57 -32.22
N ALA A 3 -17.29 21.09 -32.96
CA ALA A 3 -15.93 21.40 -32.49
C ALA A 3 -15.88 22.84 -31.97
N PHE A 4 -14.96 23.16 -31.06
CA PHE A 4 -14.27 24.46 -31.07
C PHE A 4 -12.87 24.37 -30.44
N ASP A 5 -11.95 24.95 -31.19
CA ASP A 5 -10.52 25.24 -30.96
C ASP A 5 -10.25 26.16 -29.78
N PHE A 6 -9.01 26.12 -29.27
CA PHE A 6 -8.24 27.34 -28.99
C PHE A 6 -6.74 27.12 -29.26
N ALA A 7 -6.21 27.88 -30.21
CA ALA A 7 -4.79 27.97 -30.56
C ALA A 7 -4.15 29.26 -30.01
N ALA A 8 -2.95 29.07 -29.45
CA ALA A 8 -1.71 29.88 -29.57
C ALA A 8 -1.69 31.42 -29.40
N ALA A 9 -0.80 31.85 -28.51
CA ALA A 9 0.13 32.99 -28.65
C ALA A 9 1.37 32.65 -27.79
N GLY A 10 2.64 32.84 -28.15
CA GLY A 10 3.27 33.64 -29.20
C GLY A 10 4.49 34.38 -28.61
N LEU A 11 5.68 33.78 -28.76
CA LEU A 11 7.06 34.26 -28.56
C LEU A 11 7.36 35.75 -28.30
N LEU A 12 8.36 36.00 -27.42
CA LEU A 12 9.35 37.08 -27.57
C LEU A 12 10.74 36.60 -27.13
N ARG A 13 11.78 36.97 -27.90
CA ARG A 13 13.18 36.51 -27.81
C ARG A 13 14.11 37.70 -27.50
N LYS A 14 15.15 37.41 -26.69
CA LYS A 14 16.49 38.02 -26.56
C LYS A 14 16.68 39.36 -25.81
N ALA A 15 17.49 39.32 -24.75
CA ALA A 15 18.78 40.03 -24.63
C ALA A 15 19.57 39.53 -23.40
N ALA A 16 20.89 39.38 -23.53
CA ALA A 16 21.81 39.03 -22.45
C ALA A 16 22.32 40.29 -21.74
N ALA A 17 22.44 40.25 -20.41
CA ALA A 17 23.27 41.17 -19.64
C ALA A 17 23.77 40.45 -18.39
N ALA A 18 25.09 40.37 -18.26
CA ALA A 18 25.78 39.96 -17.05
C ALA A 18 25.61 41.05 -15.98
N GLY A 19 25.19 40.66 -14.79
CA GLY A 19 25.11 41.53 -13.62
C GLY A 19 25.17 40.68 -12.36
N LEU A 20 26.23 40.86 -11.57
CA LEU A 20 26.30 40.41 -10.18
C LEU A 20 25.11 41.04 -9.44
N VAL A 21 24.13 40.22 -9.05
CA VAL A 21 23.09 40.62 -8.11
C VAL A 21 23.34 39.86 -6.82
N THR A 22 23.97 40.56 -5.89
CA THR A 22 24.05 40.19 -4.48
C THR A 22 22.65 40.31 -3.90
N CYS A 23 21.88 39.23 -3.90
CA CYS A 23 20.61 39.17 -3.19
C CYS A 23 20.87 39.10 -1.68
N PHE A 24 20.75 40.25 -1.01
CA PHE A 24 20.40 40.26 0.41
C PHE A 24 18.98 39.69 0.53
N ALA A 25 18.88 38.42 0.90
CA ALA A 25 17.61 37.81 1.27
C ALA A 25 17.14 38.42 2.60
N ALA A 26 15.98 39.08 2.57
CA ALA A 26 15.21 39.40 3.75
C ALA A 26 14.90 38.11 4.53
N PHE A 27 15.05 38.17 5.86
CA PHE A 27 14.76 37.06 6.76
C PHE A 27 13.27 36.68 6.71
N ALA A 28 12.95 35.69 5.87
CA ALA A 28 11.73 34.92 6.02
C ALA A 28 11.93 33.88 7.13
N ALA A 29 10.99 33.79 8.07
CA ALA A 29 10.98 32.75 9.10
C ALA A 29 11.00 31.37 8.42
N ALA A 30 12.16 30.73 8.44
CA ALA A 30 12.43 29.49 7.72
C ALA A 30 11.60 28.33 8.30
N GLN A 31 10.61 27.92 7.53
CA GLN A 31 10.08 26.56 7.48
C GLN A 31 11.26 25.62 7.16
N ALA A 32 11.66 24.76 8.08
CA ALA A 32 12.56 23.67 7.72
C ALA A 32 11.70 22.44 7.44
N ALA A 33 11.32 22.24 6.17
CA ALA A 33 10.94 20.90 5.73
C ALA A 33 12.09 19.92 6.08
N PRO A 34 11.81 18.64 6.40
CA PRO A 34 12.86 17.67 6.63
C PRO A 34 13.88 17.69 5.48
N VAL A 35 15.16 17.67 5.82
CA VAL A 35 16.23 17.55 4.84
C VAL A 35 16.28 16.08 4.43
N ASP A 36 15.86 15.79 3.20
CA ASP A 36 15.95 14.46 2.61
C ASP A 36 17.42 14.02 2.49
N LEU A 37 17.72 12.81 2.95
CA LEU A 37 19.06 12.24 2.88
C LEU A 37 19.15 11.10 1.87
N ASN A 38 18.15 10.85 1.03
CA ASN A 38 18.05 9.62 0.26
C ASN A 38 19.11 9.50 -0.84
N GLN A 39 19.62 10.61 -1.36
CA GLN A 39 20.52 10.60 -2.51
C GLN A 39 21.99 10.37 -2.11
N GLY A 40 22.75 9.60 -2.90
CA GLY A 40 24.21 9.52 -2.85
C GLY A 40 24.79 8.92 -1.59
N TRP A 41 24.27 7.76 -1.19
CA TRP A 41 24.89 6.90 -0.18
C TRP A 41 26.02 6.07 -0.79
N LEU A 42 26.99 5.71 0.02
CA LEU A 42 27.91 4.62 -0.25
C LEU A 42 27.37 3.34 0.39
N PHE A 43 27.38 2.25 -0.35
CA PHE A 43 26.83 0.96 0.05
C PHE A 43 27.86 -0.15 -0.12
N HIS A 44 27.85 -1.11 0.80
CA HIS A 44 28.60 -2.34 0.72
C HIS A 44 27.73 -3.51 1.19
N ARG A 45 27.69 -4.59 0.40
CA ARG A 45 27.06 -5.87 0.79
C ARG A 45 28.15 -6.86 1.18
N ASP A 46 28.12 -7.34 2.42
CA ASP A 46 29.10 -8.29 2.93
C ASP A 46 28.74 -9.73 2.52
N ASP A 47 28.96 -10.05 1.25
CA ASP A 47 28.71 -11.40 0.71
C ASP A 47 29.66 -12.46 1.30
N SER A 48 30.82 -12.08 1.85
CA SER A 48 31.74 -13.02 2.52
C SER A 48 31.32 -13.35 3.95
N ARG A 49 30.43 -12.54 4.55
CA ARG A 49 29.98 -12.66 5.95
C ARG A 49 31.12 -12.59 6.96
N GLN A 50 32.14 -11.79 6.65
CA GLN A 50 33.34 -11.67 7.47
C GLN A 50 33.48 -10.30 8.13
N ALA A 51 32.77 -9.28 7.64
CA ALA A 51 32.90 -7.92 8.15
C ALA A 51 32.09 -7.75 9.45
N ALA A 52 32.78 -7.75 10.59
CA ALA A 52 32.17 -7.48 11.88
C ALA A 52 31.79 -5.99 12.06
N GLY A 53 32.45 -5.10 11.33
CA GLY A 53 32.28 -3.65 11.38
C GLY A 53 32.78 -2.95 10.12
N ILE A 54 32.52 -1.65 10.01
CA ILE A 54 32.79 -0.86 8.80
C ILE A 54 34.29 -0.77 8.49
N GLU A 55 35.14 -0.80 9.51
CA GLU A 55 36.60 -0.78 9.41
C GLU A 55 37.18 -1.97 8.65
N GLN A 56 36.41 -3.06 8.51
CA GLN A 56 36.78 -4.25 7.75
C GLN A 56 36.26 -4.19 6.30
N VAL A 57 35.50 -3.16 5.93
CA VAL A 57 35.03 -2.96 4.56
C VAL A 57 36.20 -2.43 3.70
N PRO A 58 36.62 -3.12 2.63
CA PRO A 58 37.70 -2.66 1.76
C PRO A 58 37.43 -1.27 1.18
N ALA A 59 38.47 -0.48 0.95
CA ALA A 59 38.34 0.88 0.42
C ALA A 59 37.65 0.92 -0.96
N ASN A 60 37.85 -0.10 -1.79
CA ASN A 60 37.19 -0.28 -3.10
C ASN A 60 35.88 -1.08 -3.02
N GLY A 61 35.40 -1.42 -1.82
CA GLY A 61 34.18 -2.20 -1.60
C GLY A 61 32.88 -1.40 -1.65
N TRP A 62 32.94 -0.08 -1.91
CA TRP A 62 31.80 0.81 -1.85
C TRP A 62 31.21 1.12 -3.23
N THR A 63 29.90 1.00 -3.37
CA THR A 63 29.14 1.47 -4.54
C THR A 63 28.22 2.61 -4.17
N ARG A 64 27.94 3.51 -5.11
CA ARG A 64 27.01 4.62 -4.87
C ARG A 64 25.58 4.15 -5.12
N VAL A 65 24.67 4.45 -4.20
CA VAL A 65 23.23 4.12 -4.29
C VAL A 65 22.38 5.29 -3.81
N ASP A 66 21.11 5.28 -4.21
CA ASP A 66 20.08 6.17 -3.68
C ASP A 66 19.03 5.32 -2.94
N LEU A 67 18.44 5.90 -1.90
CA LEU A 67 17.35 5.30 -1.15
C LEU A 67 16.00 5.69 -1.77
N PRO A 68 14.94 4.89 -1.55
CA PRO A 68 14.92 3.54 -0.99
C PRO A 68 15.79 2.52 -1.72
N HIS A 69 16.50 1.66 -0.96
CA HIS A 69 17.45 0.70 -1.52
C HIS A 69 17.29 -0.71 -0.94
N ALA A 70 17.23 -1.70 -1.83
CA ALA A 70 17.27 -3.12 -1.50
C ALA A 70 18.71 -3.63 -1.48
N ALA A 71 19.08 -4.44 -0.48
CA ALA A 71 20.42 -5.02 -0.36
C ALA A 71 20.82 -5.86 -1.58
N ARG A 72 19.86 -6.53 -2.22
CA ARG A 72 20.05 -7.28 -3.45
C ARG A 72 18.84 -7.12 -4.36
N ILE A 73 19.08 -6.98 -5.65
CA ILE A 73 18.06 -7.16 -6.67
C ILE A 73 17.84 -8.67 -6.85
N GLU A 74 16.69 -9.14 -6.41
CA GLU A 74 16.29 -10.55 -6.49
C GLU A 74 15.88 -10.94 -7.92
N PRO A 75 15.83 -12.24 -8.30
CA PRO A 75 15.12 -12.65 -9.51
C PRO A 75 13.60 -12.49 -9.34
N ARG A 76 12.84 -12.65 -10.43
CA ARG A 76 11.37 -12.55 -10.40
C ARG A 76 10.74 -13.50 -9.38
N VAL A 77 11.25 -14.72 -9.31
CA VAL A 77 10.88 -15.74 -8.33
C VAL A 77 12.11 -16.03 -7.47
N PRO A 78 12.22 -15.44 -6.27
CA PRO A 78 13.38 -15.61 -5.40
C PRO A 78 13.39 -17.01 -4.75
N THR A 79 14.16 -17.95 -5.31
CA THR A 79 14.29 -19.32 -4.77
C THR A 79 15.32 -19.43 -3.64
N ALA A 80 16.20 -18.46 -3.51
CA ALA A 80 17.18 -18.34 -2.44
C ALA A 80 17.38 -16.87 -2.07
N PRO A 81 16.37 -16.20 -1.47
CA PRO A 81 16.44 -14.78 -1.15
C PRO A 81 17.64 -14.46 -0.25
N TRP A 82 18.26 -13.30 -0.43
CA TRP A 82 19.48 -12.97 0.31
C TRP A 82 19.20 -12.59 1.75
N GLN A 83 20.00 -13.14 2.66
CA GLN A 83 20.12 -12.69 4.04
C GLN A 83 21.58 -12.45 4.39
N GLY A 84 21.84 -11.37 5.12
CA GLY A 84 23.17 -11.06 5.63
C GLY A 84 23.30 -9.63 6.12
N THR A 85 24.55 -9.16 6.16
CA THR A 85 24.91 -7.82 6.63
C THR A 85 25.24 -6.90 5.46
N VAL A 86 24.76 -5.67 5.54
CA VAL A 86 25.15 -4.57 4.66
C VAL A 86 25.56 -3.34 5.44
N PHE A 87 26.38 -2.50 4.82
CA PHE A 87 26.84 -1.24 5.38
C PHE A 87 26.47 -0.09 4.44
N TYR A 88 26.02 1.01 5.03
CA TYR A 88 25.76 2.26 4.35
C TYR A 88 26.58 3.38 5.00
N LYS A 89 27.03 4.32 4.19
CA LYS A 89 27.79 5.49 4.63
C LYS A 89 27.33 6.74 3.90
N LYS A 90 27.18 7.83 4.64
CA LYS A 90 26.72 9.12 4.14
C LYS A 90 27.50 10.24 4.80
N ARG A 91 27.95 11.19 3.98
CA ARG A 91 28.45 12.47 4.50
C ARG A 91 27.29 13.43 4.68
N LEU A 92 27.26 14.06 5.84
CA LEU A 92 26.29 15.09 6.22
C LEU A 92 27.02 16.41 6.37
N GLN A 93 26.40 17.46 5.85
CA GLN A 93 26.77 18.83 6.18
C GLN A 93 25.62 19.42 6.98
N SER A 94 25.92 20.04 8.11
CA SER A 94 24.93 20.75 8.90
C SER A 94 25.45 22.12 9.31
N ALA A 95 24.66 23.14 8.99
CA ALA A 95 24.78 24.47 9.54
C ALA A 95 23.63 24.63 10.53
N LEU A 96 23.94 24.72 11.82
CA LEU A 96 22.95 24.86 12.88
C LEU A 96 23.01 26.25 13.47
N ARG A 97 21.84 26.84 13.70
CA ARG A 97 21.74 28.03 14.54
C ARG A 97 21.87 27.62 16.00
N PRO A 98 22.37 28.52 16.88
CA PRO A 98 22.45 28.25 18.31
C PRO A 98 21.12 27.72 18.88
N GLY A 99 21.22 26.61 19.63
CA GLY A 99 20.11 25.95 20.30
C GLY A 99 19.17 25.13 19.41
N GLU A 100 19.42 25.02 18.11
CA GLU A 100 18.67 24.06 17.27
C GLU A 100 18.93 22.62 17.69
N ARG A 101 17.90 21.77 17.52
CA ARG A 101 18.01 20.32 17.65
C ARG A 101 17.98 19.70 16.26
N VAL A 102 18.72 18.60 16.08
CA VAL A 102 18.75 17.82 14.85
C VAL A 102 18.36 16.39 15.15
N ILE A 103 17.23 15.98 14.58
CA ILE A 103 16.72 14.62 14.70
C ILE A 103 17.05 13.88 13.42
N LEU A 104 17.84 12.81 13.51
CA LEU A 104 18.07 11.87 12.42
C LEU A 104 16.97 10.82 12.46
N ARG A 105 16.19 10.70 11.39
CA ARG A 105 15.04 9.80 11.31
C ARG A 105 15.19 8.81 10.16
N PHE A 106 14.99 7.53 10.46
CA PHE A 106 14.89 6.44 9.50
C PHE A 106 13.44 5.98 9.44
N GLU A 107 12.88 5.79 8.24
CA GLU A 107 11.51 5.32 8.07
C GLU A 107 11.37 3.79 8.07
N GLY A 108 12.45 3.07 7.79
CA GLY A 108 12.47 1.61 7.74
C GLY A 108 13.82 1.06 7.27
N VAL A 109 14.41 0.18 8.07
CA VAL A 109 15.68 -0.50 7.78
C VAL A 109 15.51 -1.98 8.12
N MET A 110 15.50 -2.85 7.12
CA MET A 110 15.27 -4.28 7.34
C MET A 110 16.57 -4.98 7.76
N ASN A 111 16.65 -5.66 8.91
CA ASN A 111 15.69 -5.79 10.02
C ASN A 111 16.27 -5.30 11.36
N VAL A 112 17.56 -5.49 11.59
CA VAL A 112 18.30 -4.92 12.71
C VAL A 112 19.21 -3.84 12.16
N ALA A 113 19.16 -2.64 12.74
CA ALA A 113 19.96 -1.50 12.32
C ALA A 113 20.82 -0.98 13.48
N ASP A 114 22.12 -0.88 13.26
CA ASP A 114 23.03 -0.15 14.15
C ASP A 114 23.50 1.12 13.44
N VAL A 115 23.52 2.24 14.18
CA VAL A 115 23.82 3.56 13.62
C VAL A 115 24.95 4.22 14.38
N TRP A 116 25.90 4.79 13.64
CA TRP A 116 27.00 5.58 14.16
C TRP A 116 27.08 6.94 13.48
N LEU A 117 27.47 7.96 14.23
CA LEU A 117 27.79 9.28 13.70
C LEU A 117 29.18 9.69 14.21
N ASN A 118 30.08 10.03 13.30
CA ASN A 118 31.47 10.41 13.62
C ASN A 118 32.17 9.38 14.52
N GLY A 119 31.94 8.08 14.27
CA GLY A 119 32.48 6.97 15.05
C GLY A 119 31.76 6.68 16.37
N LYS A 120 30.85 7.55 16.85
CA LYS A 120 30.06 7.30 18.06
C LYS A 120 28.82 6.47 17.73
N HIS A 121 28.65 5.34 18.41
CA HIS A 121 27.42 4.51 18.31
C HIS A 121 26.25 5.27 18.92
N LEU A 122 25.20 5.49 18.11
CA LEU A 122 23.97 6.14 18.53
C LEU A 122 23.01 5.14 19.18
N GLY A 123 22.99 3.91 18.67
CA GLY A 123 22.19 2.82 19.19
C GLY A 123 21.82 1.79 18.13
N GLN A 124 21.05 0.80 18.59
CA GLN A 124 20.49 -0.27 17.78
C GLN A 124 18.97 -0.16 17.72
N HIS A 125 18.39 -0.39 16.54
CA HIS A 125 16.96 -0.57 16.33
C HIS A 125 16.67 -2.02 15.94
N LEU A 126 15.64 -2.58 16.58
CA LEU A 126 15.13 -3.93 16.32
C LEU A 126 13.78 -3.83 15.61
N GLY A 127 13.65 -4.48 14.46
CA GLY A 127 12.45 -4.49 13.64
C GLY A 127 12.62 -3.66 12.36
N GLY A 128 12.13 -4.18 11.24
CA GLY A 128 12.35 -3.54 9.94
C GLY A 128 11.26 -2.59 9.45
N TYR A 129 10.09 -2.55 10.08
CA TYR A 129 8.89 -1.97 9.46
C TYR A 129 8.45 -0.60 9.99
N LEU A 130 9.00 -0.15 11.11
CA LEU A 130 8.60 1.09 11.75
C LEU A 130 9.76 2.09 11.77
N PRO A 131 9.45 3.39 11.85
CA PRO A 131 10.47 4.41 11.94
C PRO A 131 11.20 4.35 13.28
N PHE A 132 12.41 4.90 13.31
CA PHE A 132 13.15 5.21 14.52
C PHE A 132 13.98 6.48 14.33
N ALA A 133 14.32 7.12 15.45
CA ALA A 133 14.98 8.41 15.43
C ALA A 133 16.06 8.53 16.52
N PHE A 134 17.02 9.42 16.27
CA PHE A 134 18.05 9.82 17.23
C PHE A 134 18.15 11.35 17.26
N ASP A 135 18.23 11.93 18.44
CA ASP A 135 18.71 13.30 18.59
C ASP A 135 20.25 13.31 18.49
N ILE A 136 20.77 13.86 17.39
CA ILE A 136 22.21 13.87 17.08
C ILE A 136 22.86 15.24 17.32
N THR A 137 22.13 16.18 17.90
CA THR A 137 22.55 17.58 18.07
C THR A 137 23.94 17.70 18.70
N ASP A 138 24.15 16.98 19.81
CA ASP A 138 25.35 17.10 20.63
C ASP A 138 26.54 16.29 20.09
N ILE A 139 26.38 15.63 18.93
CA ILE A 139 27.38 14.77 18.27
C ILE A 139 27.85 15.38 16.94
N LEU A 140 27.04 16.26 16.35
CA LEU A 140 27.35 16.93 15.10
C LEU A 140 28.53 17.89 15.26
N GLN A 141 29.46 17.82 14.31
CA GLN A 141 30.51 18.81 14.11
C GLN A 141 29.93 19.96 13.28
N ALA A 142 29.56 21.05 13.94
CA ALA A 142 28.95 22.21 13.29
C ALA A 142 29.91 22.83 12.25
N GLY A 143 29.46 22.98 11.00
CA GLY A 143 30.27 23.51 9.91
C GLY A 143 31.40 22.58 9.42
N GLY A 144 31.46 21.34 9.91
CA GLY A 144 32.41 20.30 9.49
C GLY A 144 31.75 19.15 8.74
N ASP A 145 32.58 18.25 8.21
CA ASP A 145 32.13 17.00 7.60
C ASP A 145 31.69 16.02 8.69
N ASN A 146 30.46 15.52 8.60
CA ASN A 146 29.94 14.51 9.51
C ASN A 146 29.74 13.19 8.75
N GLU A 147 30.19 12.07 9.31
CA GLU A 147 30.04 10.76 8.70
C GLU A 147 29.01 9.93 9.46
N LEU A 148 27.91 9.62 8.77
CA LEU A 148 26.87 8.71 9.22
C LEU A 148 27.14 7.32 8.64
N VAL A 149 27.14 6.32 9.51
CA VAL A 149 27.32 4.91 9.17
C VAL A 149 26.12 4.12 9.68
N VAL A 150 25.61 3.21 8.86
CA VAL A 150 24.53 2.30 9.22
C VAL A 150 24.94 0.89 8.85
N ARG A 151 24.88 -0.03 9.82
CA ARG A 151 24.94 -1.47 9.57
C ARG A 151 23.52 -2.00 9.61
N ALA A 152 23.06 -2.66 8.56
CA ALA A 152 21.77 -3.33 8.53
C ALA A 152 21.96 -4.84 8.35
N ASN A 153 21.19 -5.64 9.07
CA ASN A 153 21.20 -7.10 8.95
C ASN A 153 19.76 -7.64 8.89
N ASN A 154 19.48 -8.50 7.92
CA ASN A 154 18.16 -9.11 7.70
C ASN A 154 18.15 -10.64 7.92
N GLU A 155 19.12 -11.16 8.66
CA GLU A 155 19.11 -12.57 9.07
C GLU A 155 17.96 -12.84 10.06
N ASP A 156 17.57 -14.11 10.13
CA ASP A 156 16.49 -14.57 11.01
C ASP A 156 16.76 -14.15 12.46
N ASN A 157 15.83 -13.40 13.05
CA ASN A 157 15.98 -12.88 14.40
C ASN A 157 14.82 -13.35 15.29
N PRO A 158 15.09 -14.20 16.30
CA PRO A 158 14.06 -14.78 17.16
C PRO A 158 13.32 -13.77 18.05
N ILE A 159 13.84 -12.54 18.20
CA ILE A 159 13.27 -11.46 19.03
C ILE A 159 12.35 -10.55 18.23
N THR A 160 12.67 -10.28 16.96
CA THR A 160 11.80 -9.45 16.10
C THR A 160 10.74 -10.29 15.40
N GLY A 161 10.98 -11.59 15.21
CA GLY A 161 10.20 -12.44 14.32
C GLY A 161 10.25 -11.95 12.86
N PRO A 162 9.39 -12.48 11.97
CA PRO A 162 8.49 -13.64 12.14
C PRO A 162 9.29 -14.97 12.12
N LYS A 163 8.72 -16.05 11.55
CA LYS A 163 9.47 -17.32 11.35
C LYS A 163 10.77 -17.09 10.57
N PRO A 164 11.77 -17.97 10.74
CA PRO A 164 12.90 -18.08 9.83
C PRO A 164 12.49 -18.11 8.36
N LEU A 165 13.26 -17.46 7.47
CA LEU A 165 12.94 -17.33 6.04
C LEU A 165 12.63 -18.68 5.36
N LYS A 166 13.35 -19.73 5.75
CA LYS A 166 13.16 -21.10 5.23
C LYS A 166 11.75 -21.67 5.47
N ASP A 167 10.98 -21.09 6.40
CA ASP A 167 9.63 -21.52 6.80
C ASP A 167 8.60 -20.37 6.65
N LEU A 168 8.99 -19.22 6.10
CA LEU A 168 8.19 -17.99 6.07
C LEU A 168 7.57 -17.76 4.68
N ASP A 169 6.24 -17.61 4.61
CA ASP A 169 5.49 -17.40 3.35
C ASP A 169 5.59 -15.95 2.83
N TYR A 170 6.69 -15.25 3.08
CA TYR A 170 7.04 -13.94 2.48
C TYR A 170 8.51 -13.63 2.79
N ILE A 171 9.08 -12.61 2.15
CA ILE A 171 10.52 -12.31 2.26
C ILE A 171 10.76 -11.04 3.09
N GLN A 172 11.74 -11.05 4.00
CA GLN A 172 12.25 -9.84 4.65
C GLN A 172 13.42 -9.24 3.86
N HIS A 173 13.09 -8.48 2.81
CA HIS A 173 14.08 -7.87 1.90
C HIS A 173 14.98 -6.87 2.64
N GLY A 174 16.29 -7.17 2.70
CA GLY A 174 17.27 -6.38 3.47
C GLY A 174 17.54 -4.98 2.89
N GLY A 175 18.06 -4.09 3.74
CA GLY A 175 18.53 -2.75 3.33
C GLY A 175 17.74 -1.59 3.95
N ILE A 176 18.13 -0.36 3.59
CA ILE A 176 17.42 0.87 3.95
C ILE A 176 16.34 1.10 2.89
N TYR A 177 15.23 0.39 3.03
CA TYR A 177 14.18 0.31 2.01
C TYR A 177 13.10 1.39 2.16
N ARG A 178 13.25 2.32 3.12
CA ARG A 178 12.45 3.56 3.22
C ARG A 178 13.34 4.76 3.50
N GLY A 179 12.77 5.95 3.46
CA GLY A 179 13.54 7.19 3.48
C GLY A 179 14.33 7.45 4.76
N VAL A 180 15.33 8.32 4.64
CA VAL A 180 16.10 8.87 5.76
C VAL A 180 16.08 10.39 5.67
N SER A 181 15.89 11.07 6.81
CA SER A 181 15.85 12.53 6.85
C SER A 181 16.50 13.12 8.10
N LEU A 182 16.89 14.40 8.00
CA LEU A 182 17.20 15.25 9.16
C LEU A 182 16.05 16.22 9.40
N VAL A 183 15.53 16.24 10.62
CA VAL A 183 14.53 17.21 11.06
C VAL A 183 15.20 18.21 11.98
N ILE A 184 15.30 19.47 11.52
CA ILE A 184 15.89 20.56 12.30
C ILE A 184 14.78 21.28 13.06
N LYS A 185 14.91 21.35 14.39
CA LYS A 185 13.90 21.90 15.29
C LYS A 185 14.46 23.08 16.10
N PRO A 186 13.67 24.13 16.36
CA PRO A 186 14.04 25.16 17.34
C PRO A 186 14.08 24.59 18.77
N PRO A 187 14.66 25.32 19.76
CA PRO A 187 14.74 24.84 21.14
C PRO A 187 13.38 24.48 21.78
N VAL A 188 12.32 25.20 21.38
CA VAL A 188 10.95 24.87 21.78
C VAL A 188 10.20 24.35 20.57
N HIS A 189 9.81 23.08 20.58
CA HIS A 189 9.30 22.39 19.38
C HIS A 189 8.30 21.28 19.73
N VAL A 190 7.60 20.79 18.71
CA VAL A 190 6.83 19.55 18.77
C VAL A 190 7.80 18.37 18.70
N THR A 191 7.68 17.42 19.63
CA THR A 191 8.57 16.24 19.69
C THR A 191 8.34 15.28 18.51
N ASP A 192 9.33 14.42 18.25
CA ASP A 192 9.16 13.27 17.34
C ASP A 192 8.45 12.14 18.08
N GLU A 193 7.45 11.51 17.46
CA GLU A 193 6.65 10.47 18.09
C GLU A 193 7.43 9.19 18.45
N MET A 194 8.55 8.92 17.78
CA MET A 194 9.43 7.78 18.06
C MET A 194 10.44 8.06 19.19
N LEU A 195 10.54 9.32 19.64
CA LEU A 195 11.38 9.73 20.78
C LEU A 195 10.60 9.88 22.10
N SER A 196 9.28 9.73 22.06
CA SER A 196 8.45 9.77 23.27
C SER A 196 8.43 8.40 23.96
N ASP A 197 8.51 8.44 25.29
CA ASP A 197 8.43 7.29 26.19
C ASP A 197 7.07 7.19 26.89
N THR A 198 6.10 8.02 26.50
CA THR A 198 4.77 8.05 27.12
C THR A 198 3.69 7.43 26.22
N PRO A 199 2.73 6.67 26.79
CA PRO A 199 1.62 6.12 26.02
C PRO A 199 0.77 7.20 25.34
N GLY A 200 0.49 7.01 24.05
CA GLY A 200 -0.21 7.98 23.21
C GLY A 200 0.50 9.33 23.17
N GLY A 201 1.81 9.32 23.36
CA GLY A 201 2.68 10.48 23.48
C GLY A 201 3.40 10.84 22.19
N GLY A 202 4.21 11.89 22.27
CA GLY A 202 5.03 12.37 21.15
C GLY A 202 4.24 13.08 20.06
N GLY A 203 4.88 13.97 19.30
CA GLY A 203 4.29 14.53 18.09
C GLY A 203 2.91 15.16 18.27
N ILE A 204 2.05 14.94 17.26
CA ILE A 204 0.65 15.37 17.24
C ILE A 204 -0.23 14.12 17.28
N PHE A 205 -1.29 14.16 18.09
CA PHE A 205 -2.33 13.16 18.16
C PHE A 205 -3.70 13.82 18.01
N VAL A 206 -4.44 13.44 16.98
CA VAL A 206 -5.75 13.99 16.67
C VAL A 206 -6.83 12.94 16.85
N THR A 207 -7.87 13.28 17.62
CA THR A 207 -9.09 12.47 17.75
C THR A 207 -10.34 13.30 17.47
N THR A 208 -11.45 12.60 17.20
CA THR A 208 -12.75 13.19 16.89
C THR A 208 -13.81 12.67 17.85
N PRO A 209 -13.80 13.10 19.13
CA PRO A 209 -14.74 12.59 20.15
C PRO A 209 -16.21 12.81 19.78
N GLN A 210 -16.50 13.83 18.98
CA GLN A 210 -17.84 14.09 18.43
C GLN A 210 -17.70 14.46 16.95
N ALA A 211 -18.47 13.80 16.08
CA ALA A 211 -18.67 14.27 14.71
C ALA A 211 -19.99 13.75 14.14
N ASP A 212 -20.78 14.66 13.60
CA ASP A 212 -21.94 14.38 12.76
C ASP A 212 -22.03 15.43 11.63
N LYS A 213 -23.13 15.42 10.86
CA LYS A 213 -23.34 16.38 9.76
C LYS A 213 -23.50 17.84 10.24
N LYS A 214 -23.83 18.07 11.51
CA LYS A 214 -24.08 19.41 12.09
C LYS A 214 -22.83 19.99 12.74
N ALA A 215 -22.07 19.19 13.49
CA ALA A 215 -20.90 19.67 14.22
C ALA A 215 -19.86 18.57 14.42
N ALA A 216 -18.60 18.99 14.61
CA ALA A 216 -17.54 18.12 15.09
C ALA A 216 -16.65 18.84 16.11
N VAL A 217 -16.08 18.05 17.02
CA VAL A 217 -14.97 18.44 17.89
C VAL A 217 -13.75 17.66 17.43
N VAL A 218 -12.74 18.37 16.97
CA VAL A 218 -11.41 17.82 16.66
C VAL A 218 -10.52 18.11 17.84
N GLN A 219 -10.17 17.10 18.62
CA GLN A 219 -9.27 17.21 19.76
C GLN A 219 -7.83 17.05 19.27
N VAL A 220 -6.98 18.05 19.50
CA VAL A 220 -5.57 18.00 19.14
C VAL A 220 -4.74 17.95 20.42
N LYS A 221 -4.03 16.85 20.65
CA LYS A 221 -3.02 16.69 21.70
C LYS A 221 -1.65 16.83 21.05
N THR A 222 -0.83 17.75 21.53
CA THR A 222 0.53 18.01 21.03
C THR A 222 1.51 17.87 22.18
N GLU A 223 2.57 17.08 21.99
CA GLU A 223 3.68 17.02 22.94
C GLU A 223 4.72 18.09 22.56
N VAL A 224 4.96 19.03 23.47
CA VAL A 224 5.87 20.16 23.28
C VAL A 224 7.05 20.01 24.22
N SER A 225 8.26 20.19 23.69
CA SER A 225 9.52 20.14 24.44
C SER A 225 10.16 21.52 24.49
N ASN A 226 10.68 21.92 25.65
CA ASN A 226 11.60 23.04 25.81
C ASN A 226 13.00 22.52 26.13
N THR A 227 13.86 22.42 25.13
CA THR A 227 15.27 21.99 25.30
C THR A 227 16.22 23.15 25.60
N SER A 228 15.70 24.35 25.91
CA SER A 228 16.54 25.47 26.35
C SER A 228 16.85 25.39 27.84
N ASN A 229 17.82 26.18 28.28
CA ASN A 229 18.28 26.22 29.68
C ASN A 229 17.48 27.19 30.56
N SER A 230 16.31 27.66 30.10
CA SER A 230 15.49 28.63 30.83
C SER A 230 14.00 28.36 30.62
N VAL A 231 13.17 28.92 31.50
CA VAL A 231 11.72 28.93 31.31
C VAL A 231 11.37 29.72 30.05
N GLN A 232 10.48 29.18 29.23
CA GLN A 232 10.03 29.80 27.98
C GLN A 232 8.53 30.07 28.02
N ALA A 233 8.15 31.27 27.57
CA ALA A 233 6.76 31.59 27.23
C ALA A 233 6.45 31.00 25.84
N VAL A 234 5.49 30.10 25.79
CA VAL A 234 5.18 29.30 24.59
C VAL A 234 3.74 29.54 24.16
N THR A 235 3.53 29.76 22.86
CA THR A 235 2.21 29.76 22.23
C THR A 235 2.07 28.52 21.36
N VAL A 236 1.10 27.66 21.68
CA VAL A 236 0.70 26.53 20.83
C VAL A 236 -0.56 26.93 20.08
N ARG A 237 -0.53 26.83 18.75
CA ARG A 237 -1.62 27.24 17.88
C ARG A 237 -1.95 26.13 16.89
N HIS A 238 -3.23 25.88 16.69
CA HIS A 238 -3.72 24.98 15.65
C HIS A 238 -4.58 25.77 14.66
N THR A 239 -4.29 25.60 13.38
CA THR A 239 -5.09 26.14 12.28
C THR A 239 -5.57 24.97 11.42
N LEU A 240 -6.88 24.83 11.27
CA LEU A 240 -7.46 23.79 10.41
C LEU A 240 -7.95 24.43 9.11
N ALA A 241 -7.57 23.85 7.98
CA ALA A 241 -7.98 24.29 6.65
C ALA A 241 -8.67 23.16 5.86
N TRP A 242 -9.70 23.52 5.10
CA TRP A 242 -10.36 22.65 4.13
C TRP A 242 -10.26 23.28 2.75
N ARG A 243 -9.69 22.54 1.78
CA ARG A 243 -9.44 23.03 0.41
C ARG A 243 -8.72 24.39 0.39
N GLY A 244 -7.69 24.53 1.23
CA GLY A 244 -6.88 25.74 1.36
C GLY A 244 -7.52 26.89 2.14
N ARG A 245 -8.79 26.79 2.56
CA ARG A 245 -9.47 27.80 3.37
C ARG A 245 -9.44 27.44 4.84
N GLN A 246 -8.99 28.37 5.70
CA GLN A 246 -9.09 28.21 7.15
C GLN A 246 -10.57 28.06 7.58
N VAL A 247 -10.87 26.99 8.31
CA VAL A 247 -12.21 26.68 8.85
C VAL A 247 -12.26 26.77 10.37
N ALA A 248 -11.13 26.63 11.07
CA ALA A 248 -11.02 26.83 12.51
C ALA A 248 -9.59 27.21 12.91
N ARG A 249 -9.46 27.93 14.03
CA ARG A 249 -8.18 28.29 14.63
C ARG A 249 -8.33 28.44 16.14
N VAL A 250 -7.38 27.92 16.89
CA VAL A 250 -7.29 28.06 18.36
C VAL A 250 -5.84 28.24 18.76
N GLU A 251 -5.60 28.92 19.87
CA GLU A 251 -4.27 29.04 20.46
C GLU A 251 -4.34 29.03 21.99
N GLN A 252 -3.26 28.57 22.60
CA GLN A 252 -3.06 28.54 24.04
C GLN A 252 -1.65 29.00 24.37
N GLN A 253 -1.55 29.88 25.37
CA GLN A 253 -0.28 30.30 25.95
C GLN A 253 0.02 29.51 27.21
N LEU A 254 1.28 29.15 27.41
CA LEU A 254 1.76 28.47 28.61
C LEU A 254 3.23 28.81 28.90
N GLN A 255 3.67 28.51 30.12
CA GLN A 255 5.09 28.50 30.47
C GLN A 255 5.58 27.06 30.50
N LEU A 256 6.73 26.81 29.88
CA LEU A 256 7.46 25.54 29.94
C LEU A 256 8.79 25.75 30.65
N ALA A 257 9.06 24.96 31.68
CA ALA A 257 10.35 24.97 32.37
C ALA A 257 11.49 24.48 31.45
N ALA A 258 12.73 24.79 31.83
CA ALA A 258 13.90 24.28 31.13
C ALA A 258 13.93 22.75 31.15
N GLY A 259 14.13 22.12 30.00
CA GLY A 259 14.13 20.66 29.84
C GLY A 259 12.74 20.00 29.92
N GLU A 260 11.67 20.76 30.13
CA GLU A 260 10.32 20.20 30.29
C GLU A 260 9.75 19.70 28.97
N ARG A 261 9.08 18.53 29.00
CA ARG A 261 8.15 18.07 27.97
C ARG A 261 6.73 18.08 28.53
N ARG A 262 5.77 18.59 27.78
CA ARG A 262 4.37 18.67 28.21
C ARG A 262 3.40 18.38 27.08
N HIS A 263 2.35 17.63 27.38
CA HIS A 263 1.20 17.48 26.51
C HIS A 263 0.24 18.67 26.66
N VAL A 264 -0.08 19.31 25.54
CA VAL A 264 -1.08 20.39 25.45
C VAL A 264 -2.25 19.89 24.61
N SER A 265 -3.46 19.93 25.15
CA SER A 265 -4.67 19.41 24.49
C SER A 265 -5.68 20.52 24.26
N ILE A 266 -5.95 20.85 22.99
CA ILE A 266 -6.83 21.96 22.61
C ILE A 266 -7.92 21.46 21.63
N PRO A 267 -9.21 21.64 21.94
CA PRO A 267 -10.29 21.28 21.03
C PRO A 267 -10.53 22.37 19.96
N LEU A 268 -10.71 21.94 18.72
CA LEU A 268 -11.21 22.73 17.59
C LEU A 268 -12.68 22.37 17.33
N LYS A 269 -13.57 23.36 17.34
CA LYS A 269 -14.99 23.16 17.01
C LYS A 269 -15.23 23.47 15.53
N LEU A 270 -15.95 22.59 14.86
CA LEU A 270 -16.38 22.75 13.46
C LEU A 270 -17.88 22.74 13.36
N THR A 271 -18.44 23.66 12.58
CA THR A 271 -19.84 23.66 12.17
C THR A 271 -19.95 23.08 10.76
N GLN A 272 -20.93 22.20 10.55
CA GLN A 272 -21.17 21.52 9.27
C GLN A 272 -19.91 20.88 8.67
N PRO A 273 -19.21 20.02 9.43
CA PRO A 273 -17.97 19.43 8.95
C PRO A 273 -18.22 18.58 7.70
N LYS A 274 -17.25 18.59 6.79
CA LYS A 274 -17.14 17.57 5.75
C LYS A 274 -16.55 16.32 6.37
N LEU A 275 -17.38 15.30 6.53
CA LEU A 275 -16.98 14.02 7.12
C LEU A 275 -16.19 13.17 6.12
N TRP A 276 -15.25 12.38 6.62
CA TRP A 276 -14.48 11.41 5.85
C TRP A 276 -15.22 10.07 5.84
N SER A 277 -15.23 9.40 4.67
CA SER A 277 -15.65 8.01 4.49
C SER A 277 -15.06 7.42 3.20
N PRO A 278 -15.13 6.09 2.97
CA PRO A 278 -14.69 5.47 1.72
C PRO A 278 -15.31 6.05 0.44
N LYS A 279 -16.53 6.61 0.55
CA LYS A 279 -17.25 7.24 -0.57
C LYS A 279 -17.01 8.75 -0.67
N ALA A 280 -16.61 9.38 0.44
CA ALA A 280 -16.36 10.81 0.53
C ALA A 280 -15.10 11.06 1.38
N PRO A 281 -13.89 10.82 0.84
CA PRO A 281 -12.63 10.92 1.60
C PRO A 281 -12.21 12.39 1.82
N ASN A 282 -13.02 13.15 2.55
CA ASN A 282 -12.74 14.56 2.83
C ASN A 282 -11.59 14.70 3.83
N LEU A 283 -10.51 15.35 3.39
CA LEU A 283 -9.32 15.61 4.21
C LEU A 283 -9.16 17.10 4.50
N TYR A 284 -8.67 17.40 5.70
CA TYR A 284 -8.27 18.72 6.16
C TYR A 284 -6.76 18.78 6.33
N GLN A 285 -6.23 19.99 6.27
CA GLN A 285 -4.86 20.27 6.67
C GLN A 285 -4.88 20.92 8.06
N LEU A 286 -4.29 20.24 9.04
CA LEU A 286 -4.00 20.78 10.36
C LEU A 286 -2.57 21.32 10.35
N GLU A 287 -2.43 22.61 10.62
CA GLU A 287 -1.13 23.25 10.89
C GLU A 287 -1.03 23.49 12.40
N THR A 288 -0.02 22.89 13.04
CA THR A 288 0.34 23.14 14.44
C THR A 288 1.59 23.99 14.49
N ARG A 289 1.49 25.14 15.15
CA ARG A 289 2.61 26.05 15.40
C ARG A 289 2.94 26.10 16.87
N VAL A 290 4.22 25.96 17.20
CA VAL A 290 4.77 26.16 18.55
C VAL A 290 5.74 27.33 18.48
N ALA A 291 5.39 28.45 19.09
CA ALA A 291 6.17 29.69 19.03
C ALA A 291 6.74 30.05 20.42
N ALA A 292 8.04 30.33 20.48
CA ALA A 292 8.73 30.82 21.68
C ALA A 292 9.96 31.66 21.29
N ALA A 293 10.25 32.72 22.05
CA ALA A 293 11.43 33.58 21.85
C ALA A 293 11.68 34.01 20.39
N GLY A 294 10.63 34.37 19.66
CA GLY A 294 10.73 34.82 18.26
C GLY A 294 11.02 33.73 17.23
N ARG A 295 11.00 32.45 17.62
CA ARG A 295 11.16 31.28 16.75
C ARG A 295 9.88 30.44 16.75
N GLU A 296 9.63 29.73 15.66
CA GLU A 296 8.47 28.83 15.53
C GLU A 296 8.89 27.46 15.00
N ASP A 297 8.30 26.40 15.54
CA ASP A 297 8.20 25.08 14.91
C ASP A 297 6.82 24.94 14.28
N VAL A 298 6.77 24.42 13.05
CA VAL A 298 5.52 24.25 12.29
C VAL A 298 5.42 22.81 11.80
N VAL A 299 4.38 22.11 12.23
CA VAL A 299 4.11 20.73 11.81
C VAL A 299 2.76 20.68 11.11
N ASN A 300 2.75 20.07 9.93
CA ASN A 300 1.57 19.89 9.11
C ASN A 300 1.10 18.44 9.19
N THR A 301 -0.15 18.24 9.62
CA THR A 301 -0.78 16.92 9.73
C THR A 301 -2.04 16.91 8.88
N ARG A 302 -2.16 15.91 7.99
CA ARG A 302 -3.40 15.67 7.25
C ARG A 302 -4.34 14.86 8.13
N ILE A 303 -5.60 15.27 8.22
CA ILE A 303 -6.60 14.58 9.06
C ILE A 303 -7.92 14.43 8.32
N GLY A 304 -8.71 13.43 8.71
CA GLY A 304 -10.12 13.29 8.33
C GLY A 304 -11.01 13.33 9.56
N VAL A 305 -12.22 13.88 9.40
CA VAL A 305 -13.21 13.94 10.48
C VAL A 305 -14.21 12.81 10.30
N ARG A 306 -14.16 11.81 11.18
CA ARG A 306 -15.10 10.67 11.14
C ARG A 306 -15.39 10.09 12.52
N ARG A 307 -16.47 9.34 12.63
CA ARG A 307 -16.83 8.53 13.80
C ARG A 307 -16.95 7.07 13.44
N LEU A 308 -16.30 6.19 14.21
CA LEU A 308 -16.50 4.75 14.17
C LEU A 308 -17.28 4.31 15.42
N ALA A 309 -18.20 3.37 15.26
CA ALA A 309 -18.90 2.71 16.35
C ALA A 309 -19.37 1.32 15.90
N PHE A 310 -19.75 0.47 16.86
CA PHE A 310 -20.36 -0.82 16.57
C PHE A 310 -21.71 -0.96 17.27
N GLU A 311 -22.70 -1.47 16.54
CA GLU A 311 -24.02 -1.78 17.07
C GLU A 311 -24.51 -3.13 16.52
N GLY A 312 -24.79 -4.09 17.39
CA GLY A 312 -25.24 -5.42 16.99
C GLY A 312 -24.28 -6.13 16.01
N GLY A 313 -22.97 -5.95 16.19
CA GLY A 313 -21.92 -6.51 15.32
C GLY A 313 -21.70 -5.76 13.99
N LYS A 314 -22.51 -4.75 13.67
CA LYS A 314 -22.37 -3.93 12.47
C LYS A 314 -21.46 -2.73 12.75
N LEU A 315 -20.61 -2.41 11.78
CA LEU A 315 -19.83 -1.17 11.79
C LEU A 315 -20.73 0.01 11.42
N LEU A 316 -20.75 1.03 12.26
CA LEU A 316 -21.32 2.34 11.97
C LEU A 316 -20.20 3.32 11.64
N LEU A 317 -20.24 3.90 10.45
CA LEU A 317 -19.35 4.99 10.03
C LEU A 317 -20.17 6.27 9.92
N ASN A 318 -19.85 7.26 10.76
CA ASN A 318 -20.59 8.51 10.88
C ASN A 318 -22.09 8.32 11.21
N GLY A 319 -22.40 7.28 11.99
CA GLY A 319 -23.75 6.91 12.40
C GLY A 319 -24.52 6.03 11.40
N GLU A 320 -23.95 5.72 10.24
CA GLU A 320 -24.60 4.90 9.21
C GLU A 320 -23.95 3.51 9.13
N PRO A 321 -24.73 2.41 9.02
CA PRO A 321 -24.17 1.08 8.88
C PRO A 321 -23.42 0.93 7.56
N VAL A 322 -22.23 0.34 7.61
CA VAL A 322 -21.42 0.07 6.42
C VAL A 322 -20.92 -1.37 6.44
N HIS A 323 -20.91 -1.98 5.25
CA HIS A 323 -20.20 -3.23 5.01
C HIS A 323 -18.99 -2.93 4.11
N LEU A 324 -17.82 -3.42 4.47
CA LEU A 324 -16.57 -3.14 3.75
C LEU A 324 -16.09 -4.38 3.01
N ARG A 325 -16.14 -4.34 1.68
CA ARG A 325 -15.46 -5.34 0.86
C ARG A 325 -13.98 -5.00 0.79
N GLY A 326 -13.13 -5.96 1.11
CA GLY A 326 -11.69 -5.71 1.21
C GLY A 326 -10.78 -6.80 0.68
N VAL A 327 -9.49 -6.54 0.84
CA VAL A 327 -8.40 -7.35 0.29
C VAL A 327 -7.17 -7.30 1.19
N ASN A 328 -6.34 -8.34 1.16
CA ASN A 328 -5.03 -8.38 1.80
C ASN A 328 -3.96 -7.83 0.84
N ARG A 329 -2.88 -7.27 1.37
CA ARG A 329 -1.76 -6.78 0.57
C ARG A 329 -0.43 -7.12 1.23
N HIS A 330 0.49 -7.72 0.48
CA HIS A 330 1.93 -7.55 0.68
C HIS A 330 2.44 -6.37 -0.18
N GLN A 331 3.39 -5.59 0.36
CA GLN A 331 3.77 -4.31 -0.25
C GLN A 331 4.76 -4.45 -1.42
N GLU A 332 5.26 -5.64 -1.75
CA GLU A 332 6.44 -5.79 -2.59
C GLU A 332 6.21 -5.64 -4.10
N TYR A 333 7.25 -5.19 -4.81
CA TYR A 333 7.40 -5.32 -6.26
C TYR A 333 8.43 -6.42 -6.58
N PRO A 334 8.37 -7.04 -7.77
CA PRO A 334 9.39 -8.01 -8.16
C PRO A 334 10.77 -7.34 -8.18
N TYR A 335 11.81 -8.13 -7.93
CA TYR A 335 13.23 -7.74 -7.91
C TYR A 335 13.65 -6.83 -6.74
N VAL A 336 12.94 -5.74 -6.48
CA VAL A 336 13.31 -4.73 -5.44
C VAL A 336 12.68 -5.00 -4.08
N GLY A 337 11.72 -5.92 -4.00
CA GLY A 337 11.02 -6.22 -2.77
C GLY A 337 10.31 -4.99 -2.22
N TYR A 338 10.71 -4.56 -1.02
CA TYR A 338 10.10 -3.44 -0.32
C TYR A 338 10.65 -2.05 -0.67
N ALA A 339 11.76 -1.96 -1.41
CA ALA A 339 12.42 -0.69 -1.73
C ALA A 339 11.68 0.09 -2.84
N LEU A 340 10.44 0.49 -2.54
CA LEU A 340 9.53 1.16 -3.46
C LEU A 340 9.62 2.68 -3.37
N SER A 341 9.33 3.35 -4.48
CA SER A 341 9.03 4.78 -4.49
C SER A 341 7.62 5.04 -3.94
N GLU A 342 7.40 6.23 -3.37
CA GLU A 342 6.08 6.65 -2.88
C GLU A 342 5.00 6.56 -3.98
N SER A 343 5.34 6.96 -5.21
CA SER A 343 4.43 6.87 -6.36
C SER A 343 4.00 5.43 -6.66
N ALA A 344 4.86 4.42 -6.44
CA ALA A 344 4.49 3.02 -6.65
C ALA A 344 3.44 2.56 -5.64
N ASP A 345 3.58 2.96 -4.37
CA ASP A 345 2.56 2.69 -3.34
C ASP A 345 1.22 3.38 -3.65
N VAL A 346 1.26 4.62 -4.17
CA VAL A 346 0.04 5.32 -4.61
C VAL A 346 -0.65 4.57 -5.75
N ARG A 347 0.09 4.04 -6.72
CA ARG A 347 -0.48 3.24 -7.83
C ARG A 347 -1.13 1.95 -7.32
N ASP A 348 -0.50 1.26 -6.38
CA ASP A 348 -1.08 0.07 -5.75
C ASP A 348 -2.42 0.40 -5.06
N ALA A 349 -2.48 1.51 -4.30
CA ALA A 349 -3.72 1.96 -3.67
C ALA A 349 -4.82 2.32 -4.70
N ILE A 350 -4.45 2.97 -5.80
CA ILE A 350 -5.39 3.26 -6.92
C ILE A 350 -5.94 1.97 -7.52
N LEU A 351 -5.08 0.98 -7.76
CA LEU A 351 -5.49 -0.32 -8.29
C LEU A 351 -6.47 -1.04 -7.36
N ILE A 352 -6.18 -1.06 -6.05
CA ILE A 352 -7.08 -1.63 -5.04
C ILE A 352 -8.47 -0.99 -5.11
N LYS A 353 -8.53 0.36 -5.10
CA LYS A 353 -9.81 1.08 -5.19
C LYS A 353 -10.52 0.81 -6.52
N LYS A 354 -9.78 0.82 -7.64
CA LYS A 354 -10.29 0.58 -9.00
C LYS A 354 -11.02 -0.76 -9.13
N TYR A 355 -10.53 -1.83 -8.49
CA TYR A 355 -11.13 -3.16 -8.58
C TYR A 355 -12.18 -3.46 -7.50
N GLY A 356 -12.70 -2.42 -6.84
CA GLY A 356 -13.90 -2.55 -6.00
C GLY A 356 -13.64 -2.54 -4.49
N PHE A 357 -12.40 -2.62 -4.04
CA PHE A 357 -12.14 -2.71 -2.61
C PHE A 357 -12.26 -1.34 -1.92
N ASP A 358 -12.80 -1.34 -0.70
CA ASP A 358 -12.92 -0.18 0.19
C ASP A 358 -12.20 -0.41 1.53
N TYR A 359 -11.63 -1.60 1.72
CA TYR A 359 -10.89 -2.02 2.91
C TYR A 359 -9.62 -2.80 2.53
N VAL A 360 -8.53 -2.57 3.25
CA VAL A 360 -7.25 -3.28 3.07
C VAL A 360 -6.73 -3.78 4.41
N ARG A 361 -6.50 -5.09 4.52
CA ARG A 361 -5.73 -5.67 5.62
C ARG A 361 -4.23 -5.64 5.26
N LEU A 362 -3.42 -5.02 6.11
CA LEU A 362 -1.99 -4.81 5.85
C LEU A 362 -1.16 -6.02 6.34
N SER A 363 -1.36 -7.13 5.65
CA SER A 363 -0.83 -8.45 6.01
C SER A 363 0.69 -8.53 5.87
N HIS A 364 1.44 -8.92 6.91
CA HIS A 364 1.10 -8.78 8.33
C HIS A 364 2.17 -7.93 8.98
N TYR A 365 2.30 -6.68 8.54
CA TYR A 365 3.31 -5.75 9.04
C TYR A 365 2.96 -4.30 8.67
N PRO A 366 3.53 -3.31 9.39
CA PRO A 366 3.32 -1.91 9.08
C PRO A 366 3.83 -1.54 7.68
N GLN A 367 2.93 -1.06 6.82
CA GLN A 367 3.26 -0.67 5.45
C GLN A 367 3.70 0.79 5.37
N SER A 368 4.08 1.26 4.17
CA SER A 368 4.70 2.56 3.97
C SER A 368 3.75 3.73 4.33
N PRO A 369 4.28 4.85 4.85
CA PRO A 369 3.49 6.07 5.05
C PRO A 369 2.81 6.57 3.76
N ALA A 370 3.46 6.37 2.60
CA ALA A 370 2.89 6.73 1.30
C ALA A 370 1.61 5.94 0.97
N PHE A 371 1.59 4.64 1.23
CA PHE A 371 0.38 3.82 1.06
C PHE A 371 -0.74 4.28 2.02
N MET A 372 -0.41 4.55 3.28
CA MET A 372 -1.36 5.04 4.28
C MET A 372 -1.98 6.39 3.88
N ALA A 373 -1.16 7.33 3.40
CA ALA A 373 -1.62 8.61 2.88
C ALA A 373 -2.50 8.45 1.62
N ALA A 374 -2.15 7.51 0.72
CA ALA A 374 -2.97 7.19 -0.44
C ALA A 374 -4.33 6.59 -0.03
N ALA A 375 -4.35 5.74 1.00
CA ALA A 375 -5.58 5.16 1.54
C ALA A 375 -6.52 6.24 2.10
N ASP A 376 -5.99 7.22 2.83
CA ASP A 376 -6.76 8.38 3.28
C ASP A 376 -7.39 9.16 2.12
N GLU A 377 -6.61 9.41 1.06
CA GLU A 377 -7.04 10.19 -0.11
C GLU A 377 -8.07 9.46 -0.98
N LEU A 378 -7.94 8.14 -1.09
CA LEU A 378 -8.79 7.32 -1.95
C LEU A 378 -10.05 6.82 -1.23
N GLY A 379 -10.10 6.96 0.10
CA GLY A 379 -11.18 6.39 0.89
C GLY A 379 -11.07 4.86 0.94
N LEU A 380 -9.89 4.37 1.32
CA LEU A 380 -9.67 2.97 1.68
C LEU A 380 -9.55 2.89 3.20
N MET A 381 -10.40 2.11 3.86
CA MET A 381 -10.17 1.74 5.25
C MET A 381 -8.97 0.79 5.32
N VAL A 382 -8.18 0.86 6.39
CA VAL A 382 -7.02 -0.02 6.58
C VAL A 382 -7.02 -0.66 7.97
N LEU A 383 -6.54 -1.89 8.03
CA LEU A 383 -6.20 -2.58 9.27
C LEU A 383 -4.67 -2.79 9.30
N PRO A 384 -3.92 -1.88 9.94
CA PRO A 384 -2.49 -2.06 10.17
C PRO A 384 -2.24 -3.24 11.11
N ALA A 385 -1.24 -4.05 10.77
CA ALA A 385 -0.86 -5.22 11.55
C ALA A 385 0.60 -5.14 11.99
N ILE A 386 0.92 -5.72 13.15
CA ILE A 386 2.31 -5.92 13.57
C ILE A 386 2.93 -7.15 12.86
N PRO A 387 4.27 -7.22 12.71
CA PRO A 387 4.98 -8.35 12.10
C PRO A 387 4.66 -9.68 12.77
N GLY A 388 4.13 -10.64 12.01
CA GLY A 388 3.94 -12.00 12.51
C GLY A 388 3.21 -12.92 11.54
N TRP A 389 3.56 -14.21 11.56
CA TRP A 389 2.81 -15.27 10.90
C TRP A 389 3.16 -16.63 11.52
N GLN A 390 2.19 -17.26 12.19
CA GLN A 390 2.32 -18.57 12.82
C GLN A 390 3.60 -18.75 13.67
N PHE A 391 4.03 -17.70 14.37
CA PHE A 391 5.28 -17.65 15.13
C PHE A 391 5.10 -16.91 16.45
N HIS A 392 5.58 -17.55 17.52
CA HIS A 392 5.73 -16.95 18.83
C HIS A 392 7.00 -17.51 19.47
N ASN A 393 7.79 -16.64 20.10
CA ASN A 393 8.94 -17.03 20.88
C ASN A 393 8.68 -16.78 22.38
N PRO A 394 8.87 -17.77 23.26
CA PRO A 394 8.66 -17.60 24.70
C PRO A 394 9.70 -16.70 25.40
N ASP A 395 10.78 -16.29 24.72
CA ASP A 395 11.73 -15.32 25.28
C ASP A 395 11.01 -14.01 25.66
N PRO A 396 11.11 -13.54 26.93
CA PRO A 396 10.53 -12.27 27.35
C PRO A 396 10.95 -11.06 26.50
N ALA A 397 12.12 -11.09 25.86
CA ALA A 397 12.56 -10.05 24.93
C ALA A 397 11.69 -9.97 23.67
N PHE A 398 11.20 -11.11 23.16
CA PHE A 398 10.25 -11.14 22.05
C PHE A 398 8.94 -10.45 22.45
N ALA A 399 8.36 -10.81 23.60
CA ALA A 399 7.14 -10.18 24.10
C ALA A 399 7.29 -8.65 24.24
N ARG A 400 8.41 -8.17 24.82
CA ARG A 400 8.70 -6.74 24.92
C ARG A 400 8.80 -6.06 23.56
N GLN A 401 9.47 -6.72 22.59
CA GLN A 401 9.63 -6.19 21.24
C GLN A 401 8.29 -6.09 20.49
N VAL A 402 7.44 -7.10 20.59
CA VAL A 402 6.13 -7.15 19.93
C VAL A 402 5.18 -6.10 20.52
N ILE A 403 5.17 -5.93 21.86
CA ILE A 403 4.41 -4.87 22.54
C ILE A 403 4.90 -3.48 22.10
N ARG A 404 6.21 -3.25 22.06
CA ARG A 404 6.79 -1.99 21.56
C ARG A 404 6.40 -1.73 20.11
N THR A 405 6.44 -2.75 19.26
CA THR A 405 6.05 -2.65 17.85
C THR A 405 4.57 -2.27 17.70
N CYS A 406 3.69 -2.81 18.54
CA CYS A 406 2.28 -2.39 18.59
C CYS A 406 2.16 -0.89 18.94
N ALA A 407 2.88 -0.44 19.98
CA ALA A 407 2.85 0.97 20.38
C ALA A 407 3.39 1.91 19.30
N ASP A 408 4.55 1.59 18.73
CA ASP A 408 5.22 2.41 17.71
C ASP A 408 4.37 2.48 16.41
N MET A 409 3.70 1.39 16.03
CA MET A 409 2.75 1.38 14.90
C MET A 409 1.60 2.34 15.13
N ILE A 410 0.98 2.31 16.31
CA ILE A 410 -0.13 3.18 16.66
C ILE A 410 0.32 4.63 16.66
N ARG A 411 1.46 4.95 17.29
CA ARG A 411 2.00 6.33 17.34
C ARG A 411 2.23 6.90 15.95
N ARG A 412 2.81 6.11 15.05
CA ARG A 412 3.04 6.49 13.65
C ARG A 412 1.73 6.76 12.91
N ASP A 413 0.76 5.87 13.04
CA ASP A 413 -0.40 5.83 12.14
C ASP A 413 -1.69 6.45 12.71
N ARG A 414 -1.76 6.80 14.00
CA ARG A 414 -2.98 7.23 14.71
C ARG A 414 -3.73 8.43 14.11
N ASN A 415 -3.07 9.22 13.27
CA ASN A 415 -3.69 10.39 12.63
C ASN A 415 -4.32 10.07 11.26
N HIS A 416 -4.12 8.87 10.72
CA HIS A 416 -4.74 8.44 9.47
C HIS A 416 -6.24 8.17 9.68
N PRO A 417 -7.15 8.94 9.03
CA PRO A 417 -8.59 8.67 9.13
C PRO A 417 -8.99 7.31 8.56
N SER A 418 -8.18 6.73 7.66
CA SER A 418 -8.36 5.40 7.08
C SER A 418 -8.25 4.25 8.09
N VAL A 419 -7.53 4.43 9.20
CA VAL A 419 -7.34 3.33 10.16
C VAL A 419 -8.68 2.96 10.80
N LEU A 420 -9.07 1.70 10.57
CA LEU A 420 -10.29 1.07 11.09
C LEU A 420 -10.09 0.59 12.54
N ALA A 421 -8.99 -0.11 12.77
CA ALA A 421 -8.65 -0.83 14.00
C ALA A 421 -7.16 -1.21 13.94
N TRP A 422 -6.65 -1.88 14.98
CA TRP A 422 -5.23 -2.25 15.10
C TRP A 422 -5.06 -3.75 15.28
N GLU A 423 -4.47 -4.43 14.30
CA GLU A 423 -4.11 -5.85 14.39
C GLU A 423 -2.77 -6.00 15.12
N CYS A 424 -2.80 -5.83 16.44
CA CYS A 424 -1.65 -6.14 17.30
C CYS A 424 -1.57 -7.63 17.67
N SER A 425 -2.48 -8.46 17.16
CA SER A 425 -2.34 -9.91 17.27
C SER A 425 -1.28 -10.41 16.28
N LEU A 426 -0.36 -11.26 16.74
CA LEU A 426 0.48 -12.03 15.82
C LEU A 426 -0.41 -12.95 14.98
N ASN A 427 -0.36 -12.81 13.65
CA ASN A 427 -1.27 -13.51 12.75
C ASN A 427 -1.13 -15.03 12.91
N GLU A 428 -2.26 -15.73 13.08
CA GLU A 428 -2.35 -17.20 13.23
C GLU A 428 -1.39 -17.82 14.27
N SER A 429 -0.99 -17.06 15.29
CA SER A 429 0.07 -17.45 16.22
C SER A 429 -0.46 -17.66 17.63
N ARG A 430 -0.41 -18.89 18.15
CA ARG A 430 -0.75 -19.17 19.56
C ARG A 430 0.19 -18.39 20.48
N MET A 431 -0.39 -17.59 21.36
CA MET A 431 0.33 -16.74 22.32
C MET A 431 -0.17 -17.02 23.75
N PRO A 432 0.65 -16.81 24.79
CA PRO A 432 0.18 -16.79 26.17
C PRO A 432 -0.88 -15.71 26.38
N ASP A 433 -1.93 -16.00 27.17
CA ASP A 433 -3.04 -15.07 27.44
C ASP A 433 -2.55 -13.70 27.96
N ALA A 434 -1.50 -13.69 28.79
CA ALA A 434 -0.91 -12.46 29.31
C ALA A 434 -0.35 -11.55 28.20
N LEU A 435 0.25 -12.13 27.15
CA LEU A 435 0.74 -11.35 26.01
C LEU A 435 -0.43 -10.83 25.15
N VAL A 436 -1.46 -11.67 24.94
CA VAL A 436 -2.68 -11.27 24.22
C VAL A 436 -3.35 -10.08 24.93
N GLN A 437 -3.47 -10.14 26.26
CA GLN A 437 -4.02 -9.05 27.06
C GLN A 437 -3.15 -7.80 26.98
N ALA A 438 -1.82 -7.92 27.12
CA ALA A 438 -0.91 -6.78 27.04
C ALA A 438 -0.99 -6.05 25.68
N LEU A 439 -1.17 -6.78 24.58
CA LEU A 439 -1.32 -6.20 23.24
C LEU A 439 -2.66 -5.46 23.08
N HIS A 440 -3.76 -6.00 23.61
CA HIS A 440 -5.04 -5.28 23.65
C HIS A 440 -4.94 -4.02 24.53
N ASP A 441 -4.36 -4.12 25.73
CA ASP A 441 -4.20 -2.98 26.64
C ASP A 441 -3.32 -1.88 26.00
N THR A 442 -2.27 -2.27 25.28
CA THR A 442 -1.39 -1.33 24.55
C THR A 442 -2.18 -0.53 23.52
N VAL A 443 -3.13 -1.15 22.80
CA VAL A 443 -3.98 -0.43 21.84
C VAL A 443 -4.75 0.72 22.52
N HIS A 444 -5.39 0.45 23.65
CA HIS A 444 -6.18 1.44 24.37
C HIS A 444 -5.32 2.45 25.14
N ALA A 445 -4.11 2.09 25.54
CA ALA A 445 -3.15 3.01 26.16
C ALA A 445 -2.59 4.02 25.14
N GLU A 446 -2.29 3.57 23.93
CA GLU A 446 -1.70 4.40 22.87
C GLU A 446 -2.74 5.22 22.10
N TYR A 447 -3.98 4.73 22.03
CA TYR A 447 -5.11 5.44 21.45
C TYR A 447 -6.29 5.45 22.45
N PRO A 448 -6.27 6.30 23.49
CA PRO A 448 -7.37 6.41 24.43
C PRO A 448 -8.64 6.97 23.77
N GLY A 449 -9.79 6.46 24.21
CA GLY A 449 -11.11 6.89 23.76
C GLY A 449 -11.98 5.73 23.28
N ASP A 450 -13.08 6.07 22.62
CA ASP A 450 -14.13 5.12 22.20
C ASP A 450 -14.02 4.72 20.71
N GLN A 451 -12.89 5.03 20.06
CA GLN A 451 -12.63 4.75 18.64
C GLN A 451 -11.34 3.97 18.41
N ALA A 452 -10.73 3.44 19.48
CA ALA A 452 -9.64 2.50 19.37
C ALA A 452 -10.19 1.09 19.53
N PHE A 453 -9.97 0.26 18.51
CA PHE A 453 -10.39 -1.12 18.51
C PHE A 453 -9.17 -2.00 18.25
N SER A 454 -8.91 -2.95 19.15
CA SER A 454 -7.93 -4.00 18.90
C SER A 454 -8.55 -5.11 18.06
N ALA A 455 -7.77 -5.68 17.15
CA ALA A 455 -8.22 -6.76 16.26
C ALA A 455 -7.29 -7.97 16.35
N GLY A 456 -7.87 -9.16 16.32
CA GLY A 456 -7.08 -10.39 16.35
C GLY A 456 -7.90 -11.66 16.26
N TRP A 457 -7.22 -12.79 16.10
CA TRP A 457 -7.84 -14.10 15.91
C TRP A 457 -8.16 -14.82 17.23
N VAL A 458 -7.93 -14.18 18.39
CA VAL A 458 -8.32 -14.65 19.73
C VAL A 458 -9.57 -13.88 20.20
N PRO A 459 -10.79 -14.42 19.96
CA PRO A 459 -12.03 -13.65 20.10
C PRO A 459 -12.38 -13.24 21.54
N GLN A 460 -11.80 -13.91 22.54
CA GLN A 460 -12.06 -13.65 23.95
C GLN A 460 -11.54 -12.27 24.39
N THR A 461 -10.42 -11.81 23.82
CA THR A 461 -9.75 -10.58 24.25
C THR A 461 -9.95 -9.42 23.28
N TYR A 462 -9.64 -9.60 21.99
CA TYR A 462 -9.68 -8.49 21.02
C TYR A 462 -11.08 -7.96 20.74
N ASP A 463 -11.25 -6.65 20.55
CA ASP A 463 -12.56 -6.02 20.29
C ASP A 463 -13.21 -6.56 19.01
N ILE A 464 -12.40 -6.70 17.96
CA ILE A 464 -12.79 -7.21 16.65
C ILE A 464 -12.16 -8.59 16.43
N TYR A 465 -12.99 -9.57 16.13
CA TYR A 465 -12.52 -10.91 15.80
C TYR A 465 -12.14 -11.01 14.31
N LEU A 466 -10.90 -11.42 14.06
CA LEU A 466 -10.40 -11.76 12.73
C LEU A 466 -10.60 -13.25 12.46
N GLN A 467 -11.54 -13.56 11.59
CA GLN A 467 -11.96 -14.92 11.29
C GLN A 467 -11.53 -15.31 9.88
N ALA A 468 -10.52 -16.17 9.75
CA ALA A 468 -10.12 -16.72 8.45
C ALA A 468 -11.16 -17.75 7.97
N ARG A 469 -11.69 -17.60 6.74
CA ARG A 469 -12.77 -18.46 6.21
C ARG A 469 -12.41 -19.95 6.25
N GLN A 470 -11.17 -20.27 5.89
CA GLN A 470 -10.59 -21.61 5.97
C GLN A 470 -10.70 -22.27 7.36
N HIS A 471 -10.62 -21.50 8.45
CA HIS A 471 -10.76 -22.01 9.81
C HIS A 471 -12.22 -22.17 10.27
N ARG A 472 -13.16 -21.51 9.59
CA ARG A 472 -14.60 -21.65 9.88
C ARG A 472 -15.21 -22.83 9.15
N ILE A 473 -14.81 -23.08 7.91
CA ILE A 473 -15.35 -24.20 7.12
C ILE A 473 -15.02 -25.50 7.85
N GLY A 474 -16.05 -26.28 8.21
CA GLY A 474 -15.90 -27.52 8.96
C GLY A 474 -15.72 -27.36 10.47
N SER A 475 -15.63 -26.12 10.99
CA SER A 475 -15.60 -25.87 12.43
C SER A 475 -16.96 -26.11 13.06
N LYS A 476 -16.96 -26.75 14.23
CA LYS A 476 -18.17 -26.95 15.06
C LYS A 476 -18.40 -25.82 16.05
N HIS A 477 -17.48 -24.85 16.13
CA HIS A 477 -17.58 -23.74 17.07
C HIS A 477 -18.50 -22.65 16.53
N ALA A 478 -19.45 -22.21 17.35
CA ALA A 478 -20.27 -21.05 17.04
C ALA A 478 -19.39 -19.79 16.93
N LEU A 479 -19.74 -18.90 16.01
CA LEU A 479 -19.09 -17.59 15.92
C LEU A 479 -19.38 -16.77 17.19
N PRO A 480 -18.41 -16.00 17.70
CA PRO A 480 -18.63 -15.14 18.86
C PRO A 480 -19.61 -14.01 18.52
N ASN A 481 -20.40 -13.58 19.51
CA ASN A 481 -21.27 -12.41 19.37
C ASN A 481 -20.47 -11.11 19.55
N LYS A 482 -19.58 -10.81 18.60
CA LYS A 482 -18.71 -9.62 18.57
C LYS A 482 -18.57 -9.11 17.13
N PRO A 483 -18.15 -7.85 16.92
CA PRO A 483 -17.74 -7.39 15.60
C PRO A 483 -16.71 -8.33 14.97
N LEU A 484 -16.92 -8.67 13.71
CA LEU A 484 -16.14 -9.69 13.01
C LEU A 484 -15.78 -9.24 11.60
N ILE A 485 -14.54 -9.54 11.20
CA ILE A 485 -14.04 -9.44 9.83
C ILE A 485 -13.73 -10.85 9.33
N VAL A 486 -14.20 -11.22 8.14
CA VAL A 486 -13.63 -12.38 7.43
C VAL A 486 -12.26 -11.96 6.94
N SER A 487 -11.20 -12.25 7.70
CA SER A 487 -9.88 -11.62 7.53
C SER A 487 -9.16 -12.05 6.26
N GLU A 488 -9.43 -13.27 5.81
CA GLU A 488 -8.83 -13.90 4.64
C GLU A 488 -9.74 -15.00 4.10
N TYR A 489 -9.80 -15.08 2.77
CA TYR A 489 -10.45 -16.15 1.99
C TYR A 489 -9.84 -16.17 0.58
N GLY A 490 -10.07 -17.26 -0.18
CA GLY A 490 -9.67 -17.35 -1.57
C GLY A 490 -8.27 -17.89 -1.87
N ASP A 491 -7.49 -18.27 -0.85
CA ASP A 491 -6.17 -18.90 -1.01
C ASP A 491 -6.28 -20.41 -1.38
N TRP A 492 -6.11 -21.32 -0.41
CA TRP A 492 -6.10 -22.78 -0.63
C TRP A 492 -7.49 -23.45 -0.62
N GLU A 493 -8.58 -22.68 -0.60
CA GLU A 493 -9.93 -23.12 -0.21
C GLU A 493 -10.59 -24.19 -1.12
N TYR A 494 -9.93 -24.61 -2.20
CA TYR A 494 -10.56 -25.39 -3.27
C TYR A 494 -9.86 -26.72 -3.61
N TYR A 495 -9.18 -27.35 -2.65
CA TYR A 495 -8.79 -28.76 -2.74
C TYR A 495 -10.00 -29.68 -2.46
N ALA A 496 -10.90 -29.78 -3.43
CA ALA A 496 -11.94 -30.81 -3.60
C ALA A 496 -12.74 -31.26 -2.36
N MET A 497 -13.64 -30.42 -1.84
CA MET A 497 -14.72 -30.89 -0.93
C MET A 497 -16.15 -30.65 -1.43
N ASN A 498 -16.40 -30.05 -2.61
CA ASN A 498 -17.78 -29.78 -3.03
C ASN A 498 -18.04 -29.71 -4.55
N ALA A 499 -17.65 -30.75 -5.32
CA ALA A 499 -18.03 -30.83 -6.74
C ALA A 499 -19.55 -31.01 -7.01
N GLY A 500 -20.43 -30.85 -6.00
CA GLY A 500 -21.88 -30.82 -6.15
C GLY A 500 -22.44 -31.97 -6.99
N PHE A 501 -23.52 -31.70 -7.73
CA PHE A 501 -24.20 -32.66 -8.62
C PHE A 501 -23.52 -32.86 -9.99
N ASN A 502 -22.35 -32.26 -10.24
CA ASN A 502 -21.68 -32.30 -11.55
C ASN A 502 -20.26 -32.91 -11.46
N GLN A 503 -20.11 -33.95 -10.64
CA GLN A 503 -18.86 -34.64 -10.37
C GLN A 503 -18.23 -35.26 -11.63
N GLY A 504 -19.05 -35.64 -12.62
CA GLY A 504 -18.58 -36.23 -13.88
C GLY A 504 -17.83 -35.25 -14.81
N ALA A 505 -18.07 -33.95 -14.70
CA ALA A 505 -17.42 -32.95 -15.56
C ALA A 505 -15.96 -32.63 -15.14
N TRP A 506 -15.52 -33.14 -13.99
CA TRP A 506 -14.26 -32.72 -13.34
C TRP A 506 -13.47 -33.88 -12.72
N ALA A 507 -13.83 -35.12 -13.06
CA ALA A 507 -13.22 -36.33 -12.49
C ALA A 507 -11.70 -36.39 -12.72
N ASP A 508 -11.21 -35.81 -13.83
CA ASP A 508 -9.80 -35.89 -14.26
C ASP A 508 -8.95 -34.67 -13.89
N LEU A 509 -9.50 -33.66 -13.20
CA LEU A 509 -8.75 -32.45 -12.87
C LEU A 509 -7.61 -32.75 -11.87
N LYS A 510 -6.39 -32.32 -12.20
CA LYS A 510 -5.23 -32.39 -11.29
C LYS A 510 -5.40 -31.42 -10.10
N PRO A 511 -4.71 -31.64 -8.98
CA PRO A 511 -4.61 -30.68 -7.87
C PRO A 511 -4.49 -29.20 -8.28
N ASP A 512 -3.55 -28.90 -9.17
CA ASP A 512 -3.25 -27.55 -9.67
C ASP A 512 -4.43 -26.95 -10.47
N ASP A 513 -5.32 -27.81 -10.95
CA ASP A 513 -6.47 -27.42 -11.75
C ASP A 513 -7.65 -26.92 -10.92
N ARG A 514 -7.61 -27.12 -9.60
CA ARG A 514 -8.72 -26.85 -8.68
C ARG A 514 -8.45 -25.69 -7.72
N SER A 515 -7.20 -25.20 -7.66
CA SER A 515 -6.79 -24.11 -6.77
C SER A 515 -7.21 -22.72 -7.27
N SER A 516 -7.37 -21.78 -6.36
CA SER A 516 -7.48 -20.34 -6.68
C SER A 516 -6.12 -19.69 -6.99
N ARG A 517 -5.01 -20.39 -6.71
CA ARG A 517 -3.66 -19.98 -7.11
C ARG A 517 -3.47 -20.25 -8.60
N GLN A 518 -3.54 -19.21 -9.42
CA GLN A 518 -3.45 -19.32 -10.87
C GLN A 518 -2.63 -18.16 -11.43
N ALA A 519 -1.49 -18.46 -12.05
CA ALA A 519 -0.71 -17.47 -12.79
C ALA A 519 -1.54 -16.81 -13.90
N LEU A 520 -1.22 -15.55 -14.22
CA LEU A 520 -1.81 -14.87 -15.38
C LEU A 520 -1.51 -15.62 -16.68
N GLY A 521 -0.29 -16.15 -16.79
CA GLY A 521 0.17 -16.92 -17.95
C GLY A 521 -0.56 -18.25 -18.19
N SER A 522 -1.30 -18.78 -17.21
CA SER A 522 -1.90 -20.13 -17.24
C SER A 522 -3.12 -20.28 -18.16
N GLY A 523 -3.59 -19.18 -18.76
CA GLY A 523 -4.61 -19.18 -19.81
C GLY A 523 -6.06 -19.08 -19.33
N GLU A 524 -6.98 -18.94 -20.28
CA GLU A 524 -8.40 -18.58 -20.04
C GLU A 524 -9.09 -19.51 -19.04
N THR A 525 -8.98 -20.82 -19.24
CA THR A 525 -9.63 -21.84 -18.39
C THR A 525 -9.24 -21.68 -16.91
N ARG A 526 -7.97 -21.40 -16.63
CA ARG A 526 -7.44 -21.25 -15.28
C ARG A 526 -7.92 -19.97 -14.62
N LEU A 527 -7.91 -18.86 -15.36
CA LEU A 527 -8.42 -17.58 -14.86
C LEU A 527 -9.94 -17.64 -14.61
N LEU A 528 -10.69 -18.37 -15.43
CA LEU A 528 -12.11 -18.64 -15.21
C LEU A 528 -12.36 -19.52 -13.98
N GLN A 529 -11.48 -20.50 -13.71
CA GLN A 529 -11.56 -21.31 -12.49
C GLN A 529 -11.34 -20.46 -11.25
N GLN A 530 -10.28 -19.64 -11.22
CA GLN A 530 -10.02 -18.70 -10.12
C GLN A 530 -11.25 -17.80 -9.90
N ALA A 531 -11.76 -17.13 -10.94
CA ALA A 531 -12.90 -16.24 -10.80
C ALA A 531 -14.17 -16.95 -10.28
N ARG A 532 -14.36 -18.24 -10.61
CA ARG A 532 -15.47 -19.04 -10.06
C ARG A 532 -15.28 -19.29 -8.56
N ASN A 533 -14.11 -19.77 -8.15
CA ASN A 533 -13.78 -20.03 -6.75
C ASN A 533 -13.98 -18.78 -5.90
N VAL A 534 -13.47 -17.64 -6.39
CA VAL A 534 -13.60 -16.34 -5.74
C VAL A 534 -15.07 -15.91 -5.61
N ALA A 535 -15.87 -16.05 -6.68
CA ALA A 535 -17.28 -15.70 -6.64
C ALA A 535 -18.09 -16.55 -5.66
N GLU A 536 -17.76 -17.84 -5.54
CA GLU A 536 -18.38 -18.74 -4.56
C GLU A 536 -18.01 -18.35 -3.13
N ALA A 537 -16.72 -18.18 -2.83
CA ALA A 537 -16.26 -17.79 -1.51
C ALA A 537 -16.81 -16.41 -1.08
N HIS A 538 -16.84 -15.45 -2.00
CA HIS A 538 -17.41 -14.13 -1.73
C HIS A 538 -18.92 -14.20 -1.48
N ASP A 539 -19.70 -14.99 -2.25
CA ASP A 539 -21.13 -15.21 -1.98
C ASP A 539 -21.37 -15.83 -0.60
N ASP A 540 -20.59 -16.84 -0.23
CA ASP A 540 -20.66 -17.52 1.07
C ASP A 540 -20.35 -16.56 2.23
N ASN A 541 -19.41 -15.63 2.04
CA ASN A 541 -19.06 -14.66 3.08
C ASN A 541 -20.22 -13.73 3.45
N TYR A 542 -21.18 -13.45 2.56
CA TYR A 542 -22.39 -12.70 2.91
C TYR A 542 -23.35 -13.45 3.86
N ALA A 543 -23.14 -14.75 4.09
CA ALA A 543 -23.86 -15.51 5.12
C ALA A 543 -23.22 -15.36 6.52
N THR A 544 -22.02 -14.78 6.60
CA THR A 544 -21.32 -14.49 7.85
C THR A 544 -21.86 -13.20 8.45
N PRO A 545 -22.05 -13.10 9.77
CA PRO A 545 -22.34 -11.84 10.45
C PRO A 545 -21.10 -10.94 10.54
N ALA A 546 -20.37 -10.78 9.44
CA ALA A 546 -19.19 -9.96 9.32
C ALA A 546 -19.55 -8.57 8.78
N PHE A 547 -18.94 -7.52 9.33
CA PHE A 547 -19.08 -6.18 8.76
C PHE A 547 -18.06 -5.91 7.63
N ALA A 548 -17.08 -6.79 7.45
CA ALA A 548 -16.10 -6.69 6.37
C ALA A 548 -15.56 -8.07 5.97
N ASP A 549 -15.04 -8.16 4.74
CA ASP A 549 -14.26 -9.29 4.25
C ASP A 549 -12.90 -8.85 3.67
N GLY A 550 -11.95 -9.78 3.59
CA GLY A 550 -10.60 -9.55 3.06
C GLY A 550 -10.21 -10.68 2.11
N TYR A 551 -10.22 -10.45 0.80
CA TYR A 551 -9.72 -11.43 -0.16
C TYR A 551 -8.19 -11.61 -0.01
N TRP A 552 -7.71 -12.84 0.02
CA TRP A 552 -6.29 -13.16 -0.12
C TRP A 552 -6.03 -13.48 -1.60
N VAL A 553 -5.33 -12.65 -2.36
CA VAL A 553 -4.65 -11.38 -2.04
C VAL A 553 -4.80 -10.38 -3.20
N MET A 554 -4.40 -9.11 -3.05
CA MET A 554 -4.50 -8.14 -4.15
C MET A 554 -3.51 -8.44 -5.29
N PHE A 555 -2.24 -8.64 -4.94
CA PHE A 555 -1.14 -8.84 -5.88
C PHE A 555 -0.43 -10.14 -5.55
N ASP A 556 -0.09 -10.94 -6.57
CA ASP A 556 0.81 -12.08 -6.39
C ASP A 556 2.13 -11.61 -5.75
N TYR A 557 2.75 -12.47 -4.95
CA TYR A 557 3.93 -12.13 -4.15
C TYR A 557 4.90 -13.31 -4.03
N ALA A 558 6.13 -13.04 -3.61
CA ALA A 558 7.19 -14.04 -3.46
C ALA A 558 7.14 -14.73 -2.09
N ARG A 559 7.18 -16.06 -2.08
CA ARG A 559 6.82 -16.87 -0.91
C ARG A 559 7.95 -17.24 0.04
N GLY A 560 9.18 -16.77 -0.20
CA GLY A 560 10.33 -17.04 0.68
C GLY A 560 10.76 -18.52 0.70
N TYR A 561 9.99 -19.37 1.40
CA TYR A 561 10.25 -20.81 1.53
C TYR A 561 9.98 -21.63 0.27
N ALA A 562 9.08 -21.16 -0.61
CA ALA A 562 8.65 -21.90 -1.78
C ALA A 562 9.30 -21.37 -3.05
N PRO A 563 9.65 -22.24 -4.03
CA PRO A 563 10.30 -21.83 -5.28
C PRO A 563 9.31 -21.28 -6.32
N ASP A 564 8.15 -20.81 -5.89
CA ASP A 564 7.06 -20.27 -6.69
C ASP A 564 6.51 -18.96 -6.10
N LEU A 565 5.66 -18.28 -6.87
CA LEU A 565 4.89 -17.15 -6.36
C LEU A 565 3.64 -17.65 -5.64
N GLU A 566 3.10 -16.82 -4.76
CA GLU A 566 1.72 -16.96 -4.34
C GLU A 566 0.85 -16.34 -5.43
N GLU A 567 0.10 -17.19 -6.13
CA GLU A 567 -0.63 -16.81 -7.35
C GLU A 567 -2.14 -16.64 -7.13
N SER A 568 -2.60 -16.48 -5.88
CA SER A 568 -4.01 -16.20 -5.58
C SER A 568 -4.38 -14.74 -5.86
N GLY A 569 -3.41 -13.87 -6.16
CA GLY A 569 -3.61 -12.46 -6.42
C GLY A 569 -4.70 -12.18 -7.44
N ALA A 570 -5.54 -11.17 -7.19
CA ALA A 570 -6.46 -10.66 -8.21
C ALA A 570 -5.67 -10.05 -9.40
N LEU A 571 -4.47 -9.54 -9.12
CA LEU A 571 -3.50 -9.07 -10.09
C LEU A 571 -2.19 -9.87 -9.96
N SER A 572 -1.44 -9.98 -11.06
CA SER A 572 -0.09 -10.57 -11.07
C SER A 572 0.89 -9.77 -10.21
N ILE A 573 2.10 -10.31 -10.00
CA ILE A 573 3.18 -9.60 -9.28
C ILE A 573 3.59 -8.32 -10.00
N GLU A 574 3.42 -8.26 -11.32
CA GLU A 574 3.57 -7.06 -12.12
C GLU A 574 2.29 -6.23 -12.22
N ARG A 575 1.26 -6.46 -11.40
CA ARG A 575 0.01 -5.67 -11.37
C ARG A 575 -0.87 -5.79 -12.63
N LEU A 576 -0.76 -6.86 -13.41
CA LEU A 576 -1.70 -7.14 -14.51
C LEU A 576 -2.96 -7.85 -13.98
N PRO A 577 -4.18 -7.42 -14.37
CA PRO A 577 -5.41 -8.00 -13.84
C PRO A 577 -5.68 -9.41 -14.37
N LYS A 578 -6.07 -10.31 -13.46
CA LYS A 578 -6.72 -11.58 -13.76
C LYS A 578 -8.24 -11.38 -13.86
N PHE A 579 -8.98 -12.37 -14.35
CA PHE A 579 -10.44 -12.28 -14.45
C PHE A 579 -11.15 -12.07 -13.10
N SER A 580 -10.55 -12.55 -12.00
CA SER A 580 -11.04 -12.33 -10.63
C SER A 580 -11.10 -10.84 -10.24
N ALA A 581 -10.15 -10.01 -10.70
CA ALA A 581 -10.18 -8.56 -10.48
C ALA A 581 -11.43 -7.91 -11.10
N GLU A 582 -11.82 -8.37 -12.29
CA GLU A 582 -12.99 -7.89 -13.01
C GLU A 582 -14.30 -8.34 -12.37
N PHE A 583 -14.31 -9.55 -11.79
CA PHE A 583 -15.39 -9.99 -10.92
C PHE A 583 -15.55 -9.04 -9.73
N PHE A 584 -14.48 -8.73 -8.99
CA PHE A 584 -14.57 -7.80 -7.87
C PHE A 584 -15.01 -6.40 -8.31
N ARG A 585 -14.49 -5.88 -9.43
CA ARG A 585 -14.94 -4.58 -9.98
C ARG A 585 -16.45 -4.57 -10.21
N SER A 586 -17.03 -5.66 -10.71
CA SER A 586 -18.47 -5.79 -10.93
C SER A 586 -19.34 -5.86 -9.67
N GLN A 587 -18.77 -6.05 -8.48
CA GLN A 587 -19.55 -5.99 -7.23
C GLN A 587 -19.65 -4.55 -6.66
N ARG A 588 -19.01 -3.54 -7.28
CA ARG A 588 -19.13 -2.13 -6.87
C ARG A 588 -20.40 -1.51 -7.45
N ASP A 589 -21.10 -0.69 -6.66
CA ASP A 589 -22.26 0.09 -7.11
C ASP A 589 -21.90 0.91 -8.36
N ALA A 590 -22.69 0.77 -9.42
CA ALA A 590 -22.49 1.44 -10.71
C ALA A 590 -22.55 2.98 -10.63
N LYS A 591 -23.01 3.57 -9.52
CA LYS A 591 -23.01 5.02 -9.28
C LYS A 591 -21.70 5.53 -8.68
N GLU A 592 -20.85 4.64 -8.17
CA GLU A 592 -19.57 5.02 -7.60
C GLU A 592 -18.52 5.13 -8.70
N ALA A 593 -18.05 6.37 -8.94
CA ALA A 593 -17.02 6.66 -9.92
C ALA A 593 -16.12 7.81 -9.47
N SER A 594 -14.91 7.83 -10.01
CA SER A 594 -13.90 8.86 -9.78
C SER A 594 -12.99 9.00 -11.00
N PRO A 595 -12.59 10.22 -11.40
CA PRO A 595 -11.54 10.41 -12.40
C PRO A 595 -10.21 9.75 -12.03
N ARG A 596 -9.93 9.55 -10.73
CA ARG A 596 -8.64 9.01 -10.24
C ARG A 596 -8.51 7.49 -10.35
N TRP A 597 -9.60 6.75 -10.15
CA TRP A 597 -9.57 5.28 -10.11
C TRP A 597 -10.61 4.61 -11.03
N GLY A 598 -11.44 5.37 -11.74
CA GLY A 598 -12.49 4.85 -12.61
C GLY A 598 -13.77 4.55 -11.85
N GLY A 599 -14.38 3.39 -12.09
CA GLY A 599 -15.70 3.02 -11.57
C GLY A 599 -16.83 3.28 -12.57
N GLY A 600 -18.04 3.41 -12.07
CA GLY A 600 -19.24 3.56 -12.90
C GLY A 600 -19.84 2.22 -13.35
N PRO A 601 -20.84 2.26 -14.25
CA PRO A 601 -21.40 1.07 -14.87
C PRO A 601 -20.33 0.36 -15.71
N MET A 602 -20.25 -0.97 -15.59
CA MET A 602 -19.26 -1.78 -16.30
C MET A 602 -19.88 -3.06 -16.84
N VAL A 603 -19.25 -3.59 -17.89
CA VAL A 603 -19.44 -4.96 -18.37
C VAL A 603 -18.09 -5.48 -18.84
N PHE A 604 -17.77 -6.73 -18.56
CA PHE A 604 -16.51 -7.37 -18.93
C PHE A 604 -16.76 -8.80 -19.39
N ILE A 605 -16.24 -9.15 -20.55
CA ILE A 605 -16.30 -10.51 -21.11
C ILE A 605 -15.03 -11.24 -20.66
N ALA A 606 -15.18 -12.25 -19.81
CA ALA A 606 -14.08 -13.06 -19.31
C ALA A 606 -13.75 -14.19 -20.31
N SER A 607 -13.22 -13.80 -21.47
CA SER A 607 -12.75 -14.72 -22.51
C SER A 607 -11.75 -13.99 -23.41
N TYR A 608 -10.81 -14.74 -23.98
CA TYR A 608 -9.94 -14.33 -25.08
C TYR A 608 -10.54 -14.61 -26.47
N TRP A 609 -11.63 -15.41 -26.53
CA TRP A 609 -12.36 -15.79 -27.74
C TRP A 609 -11.51 -16.44 -28.84
N GLN A 610 -10.72 -17.44 -28.46
CA GLN A 610 -9.92 -18.33 -29.31
C GLN A 610 -10.63 -19.69 -29.51
N ALA A 611 -10.10 -20.55 -30.37
CA ALA A 611 -10.75 -21.81 -30.76
C ALA A 611 -10.98 -22.79 -29.58
N ASP A 612 -10.14 -22.71 -28.55
CA ASP A 612 -10.16 -23.45 -27.29
C ASP A 612 -10.81 -22.66 -26.14
N SER A 613 -11.33 -21.45 -26.38
CA SER A 613 -12.13 -20.71 -25.39
C SER A 613 -13.42 -21.47 -25.06
N MET A 614 -13.91 -21.29 -23.83
CA MET A 614 -15.13 -21.97 -23.40
C MET A 614 -16.36 -21.42 -24.16
N PRO A 615 -17.18 -22.27 -24.81
CA PRO A 615 -18.40 -21.82 -25.49
C PRO A 615 -19.42 -21.18 -24.54
N ARG A 616 -19.35 -21.55 -23.25
CA ARG A 616 -20.10 -20.90 -22.18
C ARG A 616 -19.34 -19.68 -21.67
N VAL A 617 -19.58 -18.54 -22.33
CA VAL A 617 -18.92 -17.26 -22.07
C VAL A 617 -19.41 -16.69 -20.74
N ARG A 618 -18.48 -16.34 -19.86
CA ARG A 618 -18.78 -15.64 -18.60
C ARG A 618 -18.64 -14.13 -18.77
N VAL A 619 -19.60 -13.39 -18.21
CA VAL A 619 -19.64 -11.92 -18.25
C VAL A 619 -19.85 -11.38 -16.84
N PHE A 620 -19.03 -10.40 -16.45
CA PHE A 620 -19.15 -9.67 -15.19
C PHE A 620 -19.76 -8.29 -15.47
N SER A 621 -20.69 -7.83 -14.64
CA SER A 621 -21.37 -6.55 -14.81
C SER A 621 -22.04 -6.11 -13.52
N ASN A 622 -22.00 -4.81 -13.21
CA ASN A 622 -22.78 -4.18 -12.14
C ASN A 622 -24.08 -3.51 -12.67
N ALA A 623 -24.41 -3.69 -13.95
CA ALA A 623 -25.64 -3.20 -14.53
C ALA A 623 -26.82 -4.15 -14.29
N GLU A 624 -28.05 -3.66 -14.48
CA GLU A 624 -29.28 -4.44 -14.22
C GLU A 624 -29.45 -5.62 -15.19
N GLU A 625 -28.97 -5.49 -16.43
CA GLU A 625 -29.12 -6.49 -17.46
C GLU A 625 -27.96 -6.45 -18.45
N VAL A 626 -27.62 -7.61 -19.03
CA VAL A 626 -26.59 -7.74 -20.06
C VAL A 626 -27.12 -8.52 -21.25
N GLU A 627 -26.88 -8.01 -22.45
CA GLU A 627 -27.04 -8.73 -23.73
C GLU A 627 -25.66 -9.15 -24.25
N LEU A 628 -25.49 -10.43 -24.57
CA LEU A 628 -24.32 -10.92 -25.30
C LEU A 628 -24.69 -11.18 -26.76
N ARG A 629 -23.82 -10.79 -27.68
CA ARG A 629 -23.95 -11.00 -29.13
C ARG A 629 -22.67 -11.64 -29.68
N LEU A 630 -22.81 -12.53 -30.64
CA LEU A 630 -21.72 -13.13 -31.40
C LEU A 630 -21.91 -12.80 -32.88
N ASN A 631 -20.94 -12.10 -33.48
CA ASN A 631 -20.99 -11.69 -34.89
C ASN A 631 -22.29 -10.93 -35.24
N GLY A 632 -22.70 -10.04 -34.33
CA GLY A 632 -23.92 -9.25 -34.45
C GLY A 632 -25.22 -9.99 -34.12
N LYS A 633 -25.22 -11.33 -34.03
CA LYS A 633 -26.39 -12.14 -33.65
C LYS A 633 -26.55 -12.19 -32.13
N PRO A 634 -27.75 -11.99 -31.57
CA PRO A 634 -28.00 -12.16 -30.14
C PRO A 634 -27.71 -13.59 -29.69
N VAL A 635 -26.92 -13.76 -28.64
CA VAL A 635 -26.72 -15.03 -27.92
C VAL A 635 -27.76 -15.14 -26.80
N GLY A 636 -27.97 -14.05 -26.06
CA GLY A 636 -28.99 -13.99 -25.04
C GLY A 636 -28.94 -12.67 -24.27
N ARG A 637 -29.98 -12.44 -23.47
CA ARG A 637 -30.11 -11.27 -22.60
C ARG A 637 -30.51 -11.76 -21.20
N LYS A 638 -29.76 -11.36 -20.17
CA LYS A 638 -29.92 -11.86 -18.80
C LYS A 638 -29.87 -10.70 -17.80
N LYS A 639 -30.75 -10.76 -16.79
CA LYS A 639 -30.73 -9.83 -15.66
C LYS A 639 -29.62 -10.20 -14.68
N SER A 640 -28.96 -9.20 -14.09
CA SER A 640 -28.00 -9.37 -13.00
C SER A 640 -28.75 -9.44 -11.68
N LEU A 641 -29.25 -10.63 -11.35
CA LEU A 641 -29.99 -10.91 -10.11
C LEU A 641 -29.39 -12.15 -9.44
N PRO A 642 -29.49 -12.26 -8.10
CA PRO A 642 -29.09 -13.45 -7.37
C PRO A 642 -29.61 -14.73 -8.04
N SER A 643 -28.74 -15.75 -8.10
CA SER A 643 -29.03 -17.02 -8.77
C SER A 643 -29.05 -18.18 -7.76
N ALA A 644 -29.43 -19.38 -8.22
CA ALA A 644 -29.36 -20.57 -7.37
C ALA A 644 -27.93 -20.90 -6.91
N THR A 645 -26.90 -20.52 -7.68
CA THR A 645 -25.49 -20.77 -7.33
C THR A 645 -24.83 -19.62 -6.59
N HIS A 646 -25.41 -18.41 -6.67
CA HIS A 646 -24.96 -17.21 -5.96
C HIS A 646 -26.17 -16.43 -5.42
N PRO A 647 -26.82 -16.93 -4.36
CA PRO A 647 -28.06 -16.35 -3.84
C PRO A 647 -27.87 -15.03 -3.09
N ARG A 648 -26.64 -14.62 -2.78
CA ARG A 648 -26.34 -13.43 -1.97
C ARG A 648 -25.59 -12.35 -2.74
N LEU A 649 -25.02 -12.65 -3.91
CA LEU A 649 -24.43 -11.63 -4.78
C LEU A 649 -25.51 -10.81 -5.49
N ALA A 650 -25.44 -9.48 -5.37
CA ALA A 650 -26.26 -8.57 -6.16
C ALA A 650 -25.94 -8.65 -7.67
N HIS A 651 -24.68 -8.93 -8.00
CA HIS A 651 -24.16 -8.94 -9.37
C HIS A 651 -23.43 -10.26 -9.67
N PRO A 652 -24.10 -11.41 -9.67
CA PRO A 652 -23.43 -12.69 -9.90
C PRO A 652 -22.89 -12.78 -11.34
N PRO A 653 -21.83 -13.57 -11.59
CA PRO A 653 -21.36 -13.83 -12.95
C PRO A 653 -22.47 -14.36 -13.86
N LEU A 654 -22.60 -13.77 -15.05
CA LEU A 654 -23.58 -14.17 -16.04
C LEU A 654 -22.94 -15.12 -17.05
N GLU A 655 -23.47 -16.33 -17.21
CA GLU A 655 -22.99 -17.30 -18.19
C GLU A 655 -23.90 -17.32 -19.43
N PHE A 656 -23.34 -17.26 -20.64
CA PHE A 656 -24.07 -17.31 -21.91
C PHE A 656 -23.54 -18.45 -22.77
N ASP A 657 -24.42 -19.29 -23.29
CA ASP A 657 -24.03 -20.39 -24.16
C ASP A 657 -24.07 -19.94 -25.62
N THR A 658 -22.90 -19.91 -26.27
CA THR A 658 -22.76 -19.52 -27.67
C THR A 658 -23.08 -20.66 -28.65
N GLY A 659 -23.27 -21.88 -28.16
CA GLY A 659 -23.47 -23.09 -28.97
C GLY A 659 -22.20 -23.61 -29.65
N GLY A 660 -21.05 -22.97 -29.41
CA GLY A 660 -19.75 -23.36 -29.96
C GLY A 660 -18.91 -22.16 -30.35
N PHE A 661 -17.63 -22.41 -30.66
CA PHE A 661 -16.74 -21.37 -31.17
C PHE A 661 -17.11 -21.00 -32.61
N ALA A 662 -17.24 -19.70 -32.86
CA ALA A 662 -17.23 -19.13 -34.22
C ALA A 662 -16.29 -17.93 -34.24
N PRO A 663 -15.31 -17.87 -35.15
CA PRO A 663 -14.38 -16.76 -35.21
C PRO A 663 -15.12 -15.44 -35.47
N GLY A 664 -14.62 -14.36 -34.87
CA GLY A 664 -15.15 -13.01 -35.08
C GLY A 664 -15.19 -12.21 -33.78
N GLU A 665 -16.35 -11.66 -33.41
CA GLU A 665 -16.47 -10.72 -32.29
C GLU A 665 -17.62 -11.09 -31.33
N LEU A 666 -17.28 -11.16 -30.05
CA LEU A 666 -18.23 -11.09 -28.95
C LEU A 666 -18.44 -9.63 -28.53
N VAL A 667 -19.70 -9.25 -28.33
CA VAL A 667 -20.09 -7.92 -27.83
C VAL A 667 -21.05 -8.10 -26.66
N ALA A 668 -20.66 -7.63 -25.48
CA ALA A 668 -21.51 -7.58 -24.30
C ALA A 668 -21.95 -6.14 -24.07
N ARG A 669 -23.27 -5.93 -23.95
CA ARG A 669 -23.90 -4.63 -23.69
C ARG A 669 -24.62 -4.68 -22.36
N ALA A 670 -24.22 -3.79 -21.45
CA ALA A 670 -24.86 -3.61 -20.16
C ALA A 670 -25.95 -2.53 -20.24
N TYR A 671 -27.07 -2.77 -19.59
CA TYR A 671 -28.23 -1.89 -19.55
C TYR A 671 -28.65 -1.62 -18.10
N SER A 672 -28.99 -0.35 -17.81
CA SER A 672 -29.64 0.07 -16.56
C SER A 672 -30.75 1.07 -16.89
N GLY A 673 -31.94 0.90 -16.30
CA GLY A 673 -33.11 1.70 -16.66
C GLY A 673 -33.48 1.61 -18.14
N GLY A 674 -33.22 0.46 -18.77
CA GLY A 674 -33.47 0.22 -20.20
C GLY A 674 -32.49 0.91 -21.18
N ARG A 675 -31.51 1.68 -20.69
CA ARG A 675 -30.50 2.35 -21.52
C ARG A 675 -29.18 1.59 -21.47
N MET A 676 -28.48 1.52 -22.61
CA MET A 676 -27.13 0.97 -22.64
C MET A 676 -26.18 1.90 -21.88
N VAL A 677 -25.48 1.36 -20.88
CA VAL A 677 -24.59 2.12 -19.98
C VAL A 677 -23.12 1.72 -20.12
N ALA A 678 -22.82 0.51 -20.61
CA ALA A 678 -21.47 0.06 -20.90
C ALA A 678 -21.48 -0.98 -22.03
N GLU A 679 -20.36 -1.10 -22.75
CA GLU A 679 -20.15 -2.12 -23.79
C GLU A 679 -18.71 -2.64 -23.68
N HIS A 680 -18.52 -3.95 -23.87
CA HIS A 680 -17.21 -4.59 -23.96
C HIS A 680 -17.16 -5.52 -25.17
N ARG A 681 -16.00 -5.58 -25.82
CA ARG A 681 -15.79 -6.32 -27.07
C ARG A 681 -14.57 -7.20 -26.94
N VAL A 682 -14.70 -8.46 -27.35
CA VAL A 682 -13.58 -9.40 -27.48
C VAL A 682 -13.61 -9.95 -28.89
N ARG A 683 -12.47 -9.88 -29.57
CA ARG A 683 -12.31 -10.38 -30.94
C ARG A 683 -11.43 -11.61 -30.92
N THR A 684 -11.71 -12.54 -31.82
CA THR A 684 -10.80 -13.67 -32.06
C THR A 684 -9.43 -13.12 -32.46
N PRO A 685 -8.37 -13.42 -31.71
CA PRO A 685 -7.05 -12.88 -31.98
C PRO A 685 -6.49 -13.45 -33.29
N GLY A 686 -5.93 -12.58 -34.12
CA GLY A 686 -5.11 -12.98 -35.27
C GLY A 686 -3.66 -13.28 -34.89
N ALA A 687 -2.81 -13.42 -35.91
CA ALA A 687 -1.36 -13.50 -35.69
C ALA A 687 -0.81 -12.14 -35.20
N PRO A 688 0.17 -12.12 -34.29
CA PRO A 688 0.77 -10.88 -33.82
C PRO A 688 1.60 -10.23 -34.93
N VAL A 689 1.31 -8.95 -35.23
CA VAL A 689 2.00 -8.15 -36.27
C VAL A 689 2.63 -6.88 -35.70
N LYS A 690 2.37 -6.54 -34.43
CA LYS A 690 2.88 -5.34 -33.78
C LYS A 690 3.24 -5.61 -32.32
N LEU A 691 4.34 -5.02 -31.86
CA LEU A 691 4.70 -4.94 -30.45
C LEU A 691 4.48 -3.51 -29.95
N ALA A 692 3.48 -3.29 -29.10
CA ALA A 692 3.11 -1.97 -28.61
C ALA A 692 3.61 -1.76 -27.17
N LEU A 693 4.43 -0.71 -26.96
CA LEU A 693 4.93 -0.36 -25.63
C LEU A 693 4.05 0.73 -25.00
N ALA A 694 3.81 0.61 -23.70
CA ALA A 694 3.14 1.62 -22.90
C ALA A 694 3.71 1.68 -21.49
N LEU A 695 3.80 2.90 -20.95
CA LEU A 695 4.05 3.15 -19.53
C LEU A 695 2.77 2.85 -18.75
N ASP A 696 2.87 2.13 -17.63
CA ASP A 696 1.74 1.88 -16.73
C ASP A 696 1.87 2.77 -15.48
N ASP A 697 1.57 4.05 -15.66
CA ASP A 697 1.71 5.07 -14.62
C ASP A 697 0.45 5.23 -13.76
N MET A 698 -0.67 4.62 -14.17
CA MET A 698 -1.99 4.74 -13.54
C MET A 698 -2.44 6.20 -13.31
N GLY A 699 -1.97 7.14 -14.15
CA GLY A 699 -2.24 8.57 -14.01
C GLY A 699 -1.47 9.24 -12.86
N VAL A 700 -0.49 8.56 -12.26
CA VAL A 700 0.46 9.12 -11.29
C VAL A 700 1.74 9.50 -12.03
N PRO A 701 2.04 10.80 -12.21
CA PRO A 701 3.21 11.25 -12.96
C PRO A 701 4.49 10.60 -12.44
N ALA A 702 5.24 9.97 -13.34
CA ALA A 702 6.52 9.37 -12.99
C ALA A 702 7.57 10.47 -12.72
N MET A 703 8.34 10.30 -11.65
CA MET A 703 9.40 11.24 -11.24
C MET A 703 10.77 10.55 -11.26
N ALA A 704 11.85 11.31 -11.20
CA ALA A 704 13.18 10.74 -11.04
C ALA A 704 13.24 9.88 -9.75
N GLY A 705 13.80 8.68 -9.85
CA GLY A 705 13.86 7.67 -8.79
C GLY A 705 12.63 6.75 -8.73
N ASP A 706 11.54 7.08 -9.43
CA ASP A 706 10.31 6.29 -9.42
C ASP A 706 10.47 4.92 -10.10
N LEU A 707 9.72 3.93 -9.61
CA LEU A 707 9.61 2.59 -10.15
C LEU A 707 8.25 2.41 -10.83
N VAL A 708 8.29 2.06 -12.11
CA VAL A 708 7.11 1.95 -12.96
C VAL A 708 7.23 0.78 -13.92
N PHE A 709 6.13 0.09 -14.17
CA PHE A 709 6.10 -0.98 -15.16
C PHE A 709 5.97 -0.42 -16.58
N VAL A 710 6.76 -0.95 -17.51
CA VAL A 710 6.58 -0.76 -18.95
C VAL A 710 6.07 -2.07 -19.54
N ARG A 711 4.98 -1.98 -20.31
CA ARG A 711 4.27 -3.12 -20.90
C ARG A 711 4.56 -3.18 -22.38
N ALA A 712 4.95 -4.35 -22.89
CA ALA A 712 4.98 -4.65 -24.32
C ALA A 712 3.86 -5.65 -24.66
N ARG A 713 2.90 -5.22 -25.48
CA ARG A 713 1.74 -6.01 -25.90
C ARG A 713 1.91 -6.54 -27.31
N LEU A 714 1.67 -7.84 -27.51
CA LEU A 714 1.56 -8.47 -28.82
C LEU A 714 0.19 -8.16 -29.42
N LEU A 715 0.15 -7.35 -30.47
CA LEU A 715 -1.10 -6.95 -31.13
C LEU A 715 -1.22 -7.57 -32.52
N ASP A 716 -2.43 -8.03 -32.86
CA ASP A 716 -2.78 -8.41 -34.23
C ASP A 716 -3.07 -7.18 -35.12
N ALA A 717 -3.41 -7.43 -36.38
CA ALA A 717 -3.70 -6.37 -37.36
C ALA A 717 -4.92 -5.50 -37.00
N ASN A 718 -5.81 -5.97 -36.12
CA ASN A 718 -6.97 -5.24 -35.63
C ASN A 718 -6.67 -4.49 -34.32
N GLY A 719 -5.47 -4.62 -33.76
CA GLY A 719 -5.10 -4.07 -32.46
C GLY A 719 -5.55 -4.92 -31.27
N THR A 720 -6.02 -6.16 -31.50
CA THR A 720 -6.36 -7.11 -30.44
C THR A 720 -5.09 -7.66 -29.81
N THR A 721 -5.03 -7.70 -28.47
CA THR A 721 -3.94 -8.39 -27.77
C THR A 721 -4.02 -9.89 -28.06
N VAL A 722 -2.96 -10.46 -28.62
CA VAL A 722 -2.84 -11.90 -28.84
C VAL A 722 -2.41 -12.55 -27.52
N PRO A 723 -3.24 -13.38 -26.87
CA PRO A 723 -3.06 -13.86 -25.50
C PRO A 723 -1.99 -14.97 -25.38
N LEU A 724 -0.88 -14.85 -26.10
CA LEU A 724 0.21 -15.82 -26.11
C LEU A 724 1.05 -15.67 -24.82
N SER A 725 1.16 -16.74 -24.05
CA SER A 725 2.08 -16.83 -22.91
C SER A 725 3.39 -17.51 -23.32
N GLY A 726 4.50 -17.16 -22.65
CA GLY A 726 5.80 -17.80 -22.85
C GLY A 726 6.62 -17.27 -24.04
N ARG A 727 6.15 -16.22 -24.73
CA ARG A 727 6.95 -15.57 -25.79
C ARG A 727 7.96 -14.64 -25.14
N GLU A 728 9.24 -14.84 -25.41
CA GLU A 728 10.29 -13.95 -24.93
C GLU A 728 10.23 -12.58 -25.61
N VAL A 729 10.41 -11.54 -24.80
CA VAL A 729 10.52 -10.14 -25.22
C VAL A 729 11.77 -9.54 -24.56
N ALA A 730 12.71 -9.09 -25.39
CA ALA A 730 13.92 -8.42 -24.95
C ALA A 730 13.70 -6.90 -24.95
N PHE A 731 13.88 -6.25 -23.81
CA PHE A 731 13.81 -4.81 -23.64
C PHE A 731 15.21 -4.19 -23.67
N THR A 732 15.31 -2.96 -24.15
CA THR A 732 16.55 -2.18 -24.15
C THR A 732 16.27 -0.80 -23.58
N ALA A 733 16.96 -0.49 -22.48
CA ALA A 733 16.91 0.81 -21.84
C ALA A 733 17.64 1.87 -22.69
N GLY A 734 17.00 3.02 -22.86
CA GLY A 734 17.59 4.20 -23.45
C GLY A 734 17.82 5.31 -22.41
N PRO A 735 18.20 6.52 -22.85
CA PRO A 735 18.42 7.64 -21.95
C PRO A 735 17.22 7.90 -21.03
N GLY A 736 17.51 8.18 -19.75
CA GLY A 736 16.51 8.49 -18.73
C GLY A 736 15.75 7.29 -18.15
N SER A 737 16.17 6.06 -18.48
CA SER A 737 15.55 4.83 -17.99
C SER A 737 16.60 3.79 -17.59
N GLU A 738 16.28 2.99 -16.58
CA GLU A 738 17.06 1.84 -16.16
C GLU A 738 16.11 0.66 -15.95
N ILE A 739 16.37 -0.47 -16.60
CA ILE A 739 15.60 -1.70 -16.36
C ILE A 739 16.10 -2.33 -15.08
N VAL A 740 15.18 -2.64 -14.17
CA VAL A 740 15.46 -3.32 -12.91
C VAL A 740 15.10 -4.80 -13.04
N GLY A 741 16.05 -5.68 -12.72
CA GLY A 741 15.89 -7.12 -12.88
C GLY A 741 16.24 -7.60 -14.29
N SER A 742 15.44 -8.50 -14.86
CA SER A 742 15.70 -9.06 -16.18
C SER A 742 15.23 -8.13 -17.31
N ALA A 743 16.10 -7.90 -18.30
CA ALA A 743 15.74 -7.19 -19.52
C ALA A 743 15.01 -8.09 -20.54
N THR A 744 15.09 -9.42 -20.39
CA THR A 744 14.33 -10.36 -21.22
C THR A 744 13.30 -11.06 -20.33
N VAL A 745 12.03 -10.91 -20.68
CA VAL A 745 10.91 -11.47 -19.92
C VAL A 745 9.92 -12.16 -20.86
N SER A 746 9.22 -13.16 -20.35
CA SER A 746 8.19 -13.87 -21.10
C SER A 746 6.86 -13.12 -21.03
N THR A 747 6.07 -13.21 -22.09
CA THR A 747 4.68 -12.73 -22.06
C THR A 747 3.82 -13.59 -21.15
N GLU A 748 2.88 -12.95 -20.46
CA GLU A 748 1.73 -13.57 -19.81
C GLU A 748 0.47 -12.98 -20.45
N ALA A 749 -0.39 -13.84 -21.03
CA ALA A 749 -1.58 -13.40 -21.77
C ALA A 749 -1.28 -12.32 -22.84
N GLY A 750 -0.15 -12.46 -23.55
CA GLY A 750 0.24 -11.54 -24.63
C GLY A 750 0.98 -10.28 -24.19
N ILE A 751 1.27 -10.14 -22.90
CA ILE A 751 1.90 -8.94 -22.33
C ILE A 751 3.20 -9.31 -21.62
N ALA A 752 4.30 -8.70 -22.04
CA ALA A 752 5.58 -8.74 -21.33
C ALA A 752 5.74 -7.46 -20.52
N SER A 753 6.20 -7.57 -19.27
CA SER A 753 6.32 -6.43 -18.35
C SER A 753 7.71 -6.35 -17.75
N VAL A 754 8.33 -5.17 -17.82
CA VAL A 754 9.60 -4.89 -17.13
C VAL A 754 9.41 -3.77 -16.12
N LEU A 755 10.12 -3.87 -14.99
CA LEU A 755 10.21 -2.80 -14.02
C LEU A 755 11.29 -1.81 -14.46
N VAL A 756 10.95 -0.53 -14.50
CA VAL A 756 11.85 0.54 -14.93
C VAL A 756 11.99 1.57 -13.82
N ARG A 757 13.25 1.90 -13.49
CA ARG A 757 13.59 3.07 -12.69
C ARG A 757 13.73 4.28 -13.61
N VAL A 758 12.97 5.33 -13.32
CA VAL A 758 13.00 6.58 -14.09
C VAL A 758 14.16 7.43 -13.61
N GLN A 759 15.08 7.79 -14.52
CA GLN A 759 16.28 8.59 -14.18
C GLN A 759 16.16 10.06 -14.60
N GLY A 760 15.18 10.41 -15.43
CA GLY A 760 14.99 11.78 -15.91
C GLY A 760 13.58 12.02 -16.46
N PRO A 761 13.27 13.28 -16.82
CA PRO A 761 11.92 13.68 -17.26
C PRO A 761 11.53 13.14 -18.64
N ARG A 762 12.46 12.51 -19.35
CA ARG A 762 12.25 11.86 -20.65
C ARG A 762 12.94 10.51 -20.59
N ALA A 763 12.17 9.44 -20.72
CA ALA A 763 12.65 8.07 -20.69
C ALA A 763 12.40 7.42 -22.04
N LYS A 764 13.43 6.79 -22.62
CA LYS A 764 13.29 6.03 -23.87
C LYS A 764 13.46 4.55 -23.59
N LEU A 765 12.57 3.73 -24.11
CA LEU A 765 12.67 2.27 -24.03
C LEU A 765 12.33 1.67 -25.39
N SER A 766 12.94 0.54 -25.72
CA SER A 766 12.55 -0.27 -26.87
C SER A 766 12.42 -1.73 -26.48
N ALA A 767 11.69 -2.51 -27.27
CA ALA A 767 11.59 -3.95 -27.08
C ALA A 767 11.52 -4.71 -28.41
N GLN A 768 11.91 -5.98 -28.37
CA GLN A 768 11.92 -6.88 -29.51
C GLN A 768 11.37 -8.26 -29.13
N ALA A 769 10.54 -8.85 -30.00
CA ALA A 769 9.96 -10.18 -29.85
C ALA A 769 10.04 -10.97 -31.17
N GLY A 770 11.21 -11.56 -31.46
CA GLY A 770 11.52 -12.08 -32.80
C GLY A 770 11.64 -10.93 -33.81
N ASN A 771 10.80 -10.92 -34.85
CA ASN A 771 10.81 -9.88 -35.89
C ASN A 771 10.00 -8.62 -35.52
N LEU A 772 9.24 -8.67 -34.42
CA LEU A 772 8.45 -7.52 -33.97
C LEU A 772 9.31 -6.60 -33.11
N THR A 773 9.26 -5.30 -33.38
CA THR A 773 9.91 -4.27 -32.58
C THR A 773 8.90 -3.22 -32.14
N GLY A 774 9.17 -2.59 -31.00
CA GLY A 774 8.36 -1.51 -30.46
C GLY A 774 9.21 -0.53 -29.66
N GLY A 775 8.74 0.71 -29.55
CA GLY A 775 9.41 1.78 -28.83
C GLY A 775 8.43 2.57 -27.97
N LEU A 776 8.88 2.96 -26.78
CA LEU A 776 8.23 3.95 -25.95
C LEU A 776 8.82 5.32 -26.30
N ALA A 777 7.98 6.21 -26.83
CA ALA A 777 8.36 7.59 -27.11
C ALA A 777 8.59 8.37 -25.78
N PRO A 778 9.50 9.35 -25.79
CA PRO A 778 9.95 10.06 -24.58
C PRO A 778 8.91 10.93 -23.89
#